data_AF-A0A536WCW7-F1
#
_entry.id   AF-A0A536WCW7-F1
#
_cell.length_a   1.000
_cell.length_b   1.000
_cell.length_c   1.000
_cell.angle_alpha   90.00
_cell.angle_beta   90.00
_cell.angle_gamma   90.00
#
_symmetry.space_group_name_H-M   'P 1'
#
loop_
_entity.id
_entity.type
_entity.pdbx_description
1 polymer ?
#
loop_
_entity_poly.entity_id
_entity_poly.type
_entity_poly.pdbx_seq_one_letter_code
_entity_poly.pdbx_strand_id
1 'polypeptide(L)'
;ASKAIQDGYALLAELGAVDEANELTEIGKQLARLPVDPRIGRMVLAAKSENALREVLIIAAGLSVQDPRQRPSERAAAADEAQKRFDDEKSDFLSWIKLWNFFEEALAHRKSSRKLHEACREHFLSFNRMQEWRDIHGQLKELVVELGWRISGTPAAYQQVHRALLAGLLGNVGTKTEEGNYLGARGIRFWVHPGSGVGRKAGRWVMAAELTETTRLYARCVATVETEWLESVGAHLVKRHQYEPHWEKQPARVAAFERGTLYGLLLYAKRRMHYGPMDPVESRKIFIRQALVEGDYDTRAPFFVHNRRLVQEIEQLEHKSRRPDVLVDDELICAFYESLVPEGLHNGADFDRWRREAESANPKLLFLKREDLMRHEAAGITTVQFPHRLEMAGRSFALDYHHEPGSPRDGVTLTVPLLALNQVDAARCDWLVPGLAREKVTRLAKSLPQKLRHQLGPLQEFVDSFLRANEHADAPPAQAIARYARRELNLAVPLDAFRPETLPAHLWMNFRIVDEHGRQLASGRNLAQLRAELGQKAGEQFAELARSDAPAAKVTAWNFGDLEEVMEVRHGSQTLIGYPGLADHEDSVSLEVFDSAEKAREAHRTGLRRLFRLQLKEQARHIEKNLPGSQAMVLQFAVFGEVADLKEQLLAAAFDRACMQEPWPRSRAEFERRREEARSRVTLLAQEIARLAGIILAEHAGLQKKLQQASKAFPEPCRDIQESTARLLSKRFIEQTPYERLQHFPRYLKAAGLRLDKLRADPGRDARLAAEFAPLCAQWLREHAKQVKSGSSDPQLEQFRWLLEELRVQFFAQELKTSAPVSVKRLSKMWQTIQR
;
A
#
# COMPACT_ATOMS: atom_id res chain seq x y z
N ALA A 1 50.51 -45.85 17.51
CA ALA A 1 50.91 -46.00 16.09
C ALA A 1 49.85 -45.45 15.13
N SER A 2 48.59 -45.92 15.19
CA SER A 2 47.54 -45.54 14.21
C SER A 2 47.30 -44.03 14.04
N LYS A 3 47.19 -43.26 15.14
CA LYS A 3 46.96 -41.80 15.07
C LYS A 3 48.11 -41.02 14.41
N ALA A 4 49.36 -41.32 14.75
CA ALA A 4 50.52 -40.63 14.19
C ALA A 4 50.68 -40.90 12.68
N ILE A 5 50.33 -42.11 12.22
CA ILE A 5 50.31 -42.46 10.80
C ILE A 5 49.22 -41.68 10.06
N GLN A 6 48.02 -41.59 10.63
CA GLN A 6 46.92 -40.80 10.08
C GLN A 6 47.26 -39.31 10.00
N ASP A 7 47.88 -38.75 11.04
CA ASP A 7 48.32 -37.36 11.06
C ASP A 7 49.40 -37.10 10.00
N GLY A 8 50.29 -38.07 9.76
CA GLY A 8 51.27 -38.04 8.68
C GLY A 8 50.65 -38.01 7.28
N TYR A 9 49.68 -38.89 7.00
CA TYR A 9 48.94 -38.86 5.74
C TYR A 9 48.13 -37.58 5.56
N ALA A 10 47.49 -37.08 6.63
CA ALA A 10 46.77 -35.81 6.59
C ALA A 10 47.68 -34.63 6.25
N LEU A 11 48.92 -34.63 6.78
CA LEU A 11 49.93 -33.64 6.42
C LEU A 11 50.36 -33.78 4.95
N LEU A 12 50.64 -34.99 4.49
CA LEU A 12 51.04 -35.20 3.09
C LEU A 12 49.93 -34.80 2.11
N ALA A 13 48.67 -35.08 2.43
CA ALA A 13 47.51 -34.65 1.66
C ALA A 13 47.37 -33.11 1.66
N GLU A 14 47.57 -32.45 2.82
CA GLU A 14 47.61 -30.99 2.94
C GLU A 14 48.67 -30.37 2.00
N LEU A 15 49.86 -30.95 1.95
CA LEU A 15 50.95 -30.49 1.09
C LEU A 15 50.74 -30.82 -0.41
N GLY A 16 49.70 -31.59 -0.74
CA GLY A 16 49.43 -32.09 -2.09
C GLY A 16 50.43 -33.16 -2.52
N ALA A 17 51.09 -33.83 -1.57
CA ALA A 17 52.07 -34.88 -1.82
C ALA A 17 51.42 -36.25 -2.07
N VAL A 18 50.19 -36.46 -1.60
CA VAL A 18 49.38 -37.64 -1.89
C VAL A 18 47.98 -37.25 -2.37
N ASP A 19 47.33 -38.12 -3.15
CA ASP A 19 45.95 -37.96 -3.61
C ASP A 19 44.92 -38.62 -2.66
N GLU A 20 43.65 -38.68 -3.07
CA GLU A 20 42.56 -39.29 -2.28
C GLU A 20 42.74 -40.81 -2.07
N ALA A 21 43.50 -41.49 -2.93
CA ALA A 21 43.85 -42.89 -2.80
C ALA A 21 45.11 -43.12 -1.94
N ASN A 22 45.70 -42.05 -1.38
CA ASN A 22 46.99 -42.02 -0.68
C ASN A 22 48.19 -42.38 -1.57
N GLU A 23 48.09 -42.20 -2.88
CA GLU A 23 49.21 -42.43 -3.81
C GLU A 23 50.05 -41.15 -3.97
N LEU A 24 51.36 -41.32 -4.19
CA LEU A 24 52.29 -40.18 -4.35
C LEU A 24 52.00 -39.40 -5.64
N THR A 25 51.71 -38.11 -5.48
CA THR A 25 51.61 -37.17 -6.60
C THR A 25 52.99 -36.82 -7.16
N GLU A 26 53.05 -36.10 -8.28
CA GLU A 26 54.31 -35.55 -8.80
C GLU A 26 55.00 -34.60 -7.79
N ILE A 27 54.22 -33.87 -6.99
CA ILE A 27 54.74 -33.06 -5.88
C ILE A 27 55.35 -33.97 -4.81
N GLY A 28 54.64 -35.05 -4.43
CA GLY A 28 55.11 -36.01 -3.43
C GLY A 28 56.41 -36.70 -3.82
N LYS A 29 56.54 -37.12 -5.09
CA LYS A 29 57.77 -37.72 -5.63
C LYS A 29 58.96 -36.77 -5.58
N GLN A 30 58.75 -35.47 -5.80
CA GLN A 30 59.80 -34.46 -5.71
C GLN A 30 60.14 -34.13 -4.25
N LEU A 31 59.15 -34.06 -3.37
CA LEU A 31 59.35 -33.88 -1.92
C LEU A 31 60.18 -35.01 -1.31
N ALA A 32 59.91 -36.25 -1.70
CA ALA A 32 60.61 -37.43 -1.17
C ALA A 32 62.13 -37.43 -1.44
N ARG A 33 62.62 -36.59 -2.38
CA ARG A 33 64.05 -36.43 -2.68
C ARG A 33 64.74 -35.37 -1.82
N LEU A 34 63.99 -34.61 -1.03
CA LEU A 34 64.53 -33.55 -0.17
C LEU A 34 64.70 -34.09 1.27
N PRO A 35 65.92 -34.14 1.84
CA PRO A 35 66.17 -34.63 3.20
C PRO A 35 65.84 -33.57 4.25
N VAL A 36 64.61 -33.05 4.24
CA VAL A 36 64.11 -32.00 5.15
C VAL A 36 62.70 -32.32 5.61
N ASP A 37 62.19 -31.60 6.61
CA ASP A 37 60.78 -31.66 6.99
C ASP A 37 59.87 -31.43 5.77
N PRO A 38 58.80 -32.23 5.57
CA PRO A 38 57.93 -32.11 4.40
C PRO A 38 57.33 -30.71 4.18
N ARG A 39 57.02 -29.95 5.24
CA ARG A 39 56.51 -28.57 5.10
C ARG A 39 57.58 -27.67 4.53
N ILE A 40 58.80 -27.74 5.06
CA ILE A 40 59.96 -26.98 4.58
C ILE A 40 60.29 -27.38 3.13
N GLY A 41 60.33 -28.67 2.83
CA GLY A 41 60.52 -29.19 1.48
C GLY A 41 59.46 -28.68 0.50
N ARG A 42 58.20 -28.61 0.94
CA ARG A 42 57.09 -28.05 0.13
C ARG A 42 57.24 -26.55 -0.14
N MET A 43 57.72 -25.78 0.82
CA MET A 43 58.00 -24.34 0.63
C MET A 43 59.11 -24.14 -0.39
N VAL A 44 60.23 -24.86 -0.25
CA VAL A 44 61.39 -24.76 -1.14
C VAL A 44 61.02 -25.23 -2.56
N LEU A 45 60.22 -26.31 -2.67
CA LEU A 45 59.72 -26.78 -3.96
C LEU A 45 58.77 -25.75 -4.62
N ALA A 46 57.86 -25.13 -3.85
CA ALA A 46 56.99 -24.07 -4.37
C ALA A 46 57.78 -22.85 -4.84
N ALA A 47 58.83 -22.48 -4.09
CA ALA A 47 59.68 -21.33 -4.39
C ALA A 47 60.38 -21.44 -5.75
N LYS A 48 60.64 -22.66 -6.24
CA LYS A 48 61.13 -22.89 -7.60
C LYS A 48 60.15 -22.36 -8.65
N SER A 49 58.86 -22.64 -8.49
CA SER A 49 57.81 -22.23 -9.44
C SER A 49 57.47 -20.74 -9.33
N GLU A 50 57.56 -20.19 -8.11
CA GLU A 50 57.31 -18.76 -7.84
C GLU A 50 58.54 -17.86 -8.13
N ASN A 51 59.69 -18.45 -8.52
CA ASN A 51 60.97 -17.77 -8.69
C ASN A 51 61.46 -17.02 -7.42
N ALA A 52 61.28 -17.65 -6.25
CA ALA A 52 61.56 -17.09 -4.92
C ALA A 52 62.55 -17.96 -4.09
N LEU A 53 63.33 -18.82 -4.75
CA LEU A 53 64.27 -19.74 -4.07
C LEU A 53 65.28 -19.00 -3.19
N ARG A 54 65.79 -17.85 -3.61
CA ARG A 54 66.79 -17.07 -2.85
C ARG A 54 66.28 -16.72 -1.46
N GLU A 55 65.08 -16.17 -1.39
CA GLU A 55 64.44 -15.71 -0.16
C GLU A 55 63.92 -16.88 0.67
N VAL A 56 63.28 -17.85 0.02
CA VAL A 56 62.66 -18.99 0.73
C VAL A 56 63.70 -19.93 1.32
N LEU A 57 64.88 -20.10 0.72
CA LEU A 57 65.96 -20.88 1.34
C LEU A 57 66.43 -20.28 2.66
N ILE A 58 66.55 -18.94 2.73
CA ILE A 58 66.92 -18.23 3.96
C ILE A 58 65.88 -18.47 5.05
N ILE A 59 64.60 -18.31 4.70
CA ILE A 59 63.49 -18.51 5.62
C ILE A 59 63.37 -19.97 6.05
N ALA A 60 63.41 -20.92 5.10
CA ALA A 60 63.34 -22.35 5.34
C ALA A 60 64.43 -22.83 6.31
N ALA A 61 65.68 -22.39 6.10
CA ALA A 61 66.77 -22.66 7.01
C ALA A 61 66.52 -22.04 8.40
N GLY A 62 65.99 -20.82 8.44
CA GLY A 62 65.73 -20.10 9.70
C GLY A 62 64.64 -20.76 10.55
N LEU A 63 63.59 -21.27 9.89
CA LEU A 63 62.53 -22.03 10.54
C LEU A 63 62.96 -23.44 10.99
N SER A 64 64.10 -23.93 10.50
CA SER A 64 64.64 -25.26 10.83
C SER A 64 65.62 -25.24 12.01
N VAL A 65 66.00 -24.05 12.49
CA VAL A 65 66.95 -23.86 13.60
C VAL A 65 66.30 -23.11 14.75
N GLN A 66 66.97 -23.08 15.91
CA GLN A 66 66.51 -22.28 17.03
C GLN A 66 66.66 -20.78 16.72
N ASP A 67 65.63 -19.96 17.03
CA ASP A 67 65.67 -18.52 16.74
C ASP A 67 66.93 -17.85 17.32
N PRO A 68 67.75 -17.17 16.48
CA PRO A 68 68.96 -16.50 16.92
C PRO A 68 68.69 -15.27 17.77
N ARG A 69 67.49 -14.69 17.73
CA ARG A 69 67.10 -13.55 18.57
C ARG A 69 67.01 -13.97 20.04
N GLN A 70 67.66 -13.19 20.90
CA GLN A 70 67.63 -13.36 22.35
C GLN A 70 66.78 -12.25 22.96
N ARG A 71 65.94 -12.61 23.94
CA ARG A 71 65.12 -11.65 24.70
C ARG A 71 65.19 -11.95 26.20
N PRO A 72 66.29 -11.60 26.89
CA PRO A 72 66.44 -11.83 28.33
C PRO A 72 65.40 -11.03 29.12
N SER A 73 64.77 -11.63 30.14
CA SER A 73 63.68 -11.00 30.91
C SER A 73 64.06 -9.65 31.51
N GLU A 74 65.29 -9.51 32.03
CA GLU A 74 65.81 -8.28 32.64
C GLU A 74 66.08 -7.15 31.63
N ARG A 75 66.27 -7.50 30.35
CA ARG A 75 66.63 -6.55 29.28
C ARG A 75 65.66 -6.60 28.09
N ALA A 76 64.43 -7.04 28.35
CA ALA A 76 63.41 -7.27 27.33
C ALA A 76 63.16 -6.03 26.45
N ALA A 77 62.98 -4.85 27.05
CA ALA A 77 62.73 -3.61 26.31
C ALA A 77 63.91 -3.18 25.42
N ALA A 78 65.15 -3.39 25.88
CA ALA A 78 66.35 -3.08 25.10
C ALA A 78 66.54 -4.06 23.93
N ALA A 79 66.20 -5.34 24.13
CA ALA A 79 66.20 -6.35 23.08
C ALA A 79 65.16 -6.04 22.00
N ASP A 80 63.93 -5.70 22.41
CA ASP A 80 62.84 -5.34 21.49
C ASP A 80 63.23 -4.13 20.63
N GLU A 81 63.76 -3.06 21.22
CA GLU A 81 64.17 -1.86 20.47
C GLU A 81 65.34 -2.14 19.51
N ALA A 82 66.33 -2.94 19.92
CA ALA A 82 67.47 -3.28 19.08
C ALA A 82 67.10 -4.20 17.90
N GLN A 83 66.06 -5.02 18.07
CA GLN A 83 65.59 -5.97 17.05
C GLN A 83 64.52 -5.39 16.13
N LYS A 84 63.83 -4.32 16.55
CA LYS A 84 62.80 -3.61 15.77
C LYS A 84 63.23 -3.20 14.36
N ARG A 85 64.52 -2.93 14.17
CA ARG A 85 65.10 -2.62 12.83
C ARG A 85 64.92 -3.75 11.81
N PHE A 86 64.73 -4.98 12.27
CA PHE A 86 64.53 -6.16 11.43
C PHE A 86 63.05 -6.43 11.19
N ASP A 87 62.14 -5.72 11.83
CA ASP A 87 60.71 -5.97 11.66
C ASP A 87 60.23 -5.59 10.26
N ASP A 88 59.23 -6.30 9.79
CA ASP A 88 58.44 -5.94 8.63
C ASP A 88 56.98 -5.73 9.03
N GLU A 89 56.35 -4.71 8.47
CA GLU A 89 54.98 -4.35 8.86
C GLU A 89 53.95 -5.40 8.43
N LYS A 90 54.26 -6.21 7.41
CA LYS A 90 53.32 -7.18 6.82
C LYS A 90 53.73 -8.63 7.05
N SER A 91 54.99 -8.91 7.40
CA SER A 91 55.50 -10.28 7.49
C SER A 91 56.72 -10.49 8.40
N ASP A 92 56.54 -11.24 9.49
CA ASP A 92 57.66 -11.71 10.31
C ASP A 92 58.62 -12.63 9.54
N PHE A 93 58.18 -13.26 8.44
CA PHE A 93 59.05 -14.07 7.58
C PHE A 93 60.10 -13.20 6.89
N LEU A 94 59.73 -11.97 6.48
CA LEU A 94 60.68 -11.02 5.90
C LEU A 94 61.66 -10.48 6.95
N SER A 95 61.32 -10.53 8.24
CA SER A 95 62.24 -10.18 9.31
C SER A 95 63.44 -11.13 9.39
N TRP A 96 63.29 -12.40 8.97
CA TRP A 96 64.41 -13.32 8.81
C TRP A 96 65.33 -12.86 7.67
N ILE A 97 64.79 -12.46 6.53
CA ILE A 97 65.61 -11.96 5.42
C ILE A 97 66.40 -10.70 5.82
N LYS A 98 65.75 -9.76 6.52
CA LYS A 98 66.40 -8.54 7.02
C LYS A 98 67.53 -8.85 8.01
N LEU A 99 67.28 -9.78 8.92
CA LEU A 99 68.28 -10.24 9.90
C LEU A 99 69.46 -10.96 9.24
N TRP A 100 69.17 -11.83 8.26
CA TRP A 100 70.17 -12.52 7.47
C TRP A 100 71.09 -11.55 6.73
N ASN A 101 70.50 -10.60 6.00
CA ASN A 101 71.25 -9.60 5.25
C ASN A 101 72.15 -8.75 6.16
N PHE A 102 71.64 -8.35 7.33
CA PHE A 102 72.45 -7.63 8.33
C PHE A 102 73.69 -8.42 8.75
N PHE A 103 73.56 -9.73 8.95
CA PHE A 103 74.69 -10.57 9.35
C PHE A 103 75.66 -10.83 8.19
N GLU A 104 75.16 -11.12 6.99
CA GLU A 104 75.97 -11.29 5.78
C GLU A 104 76.75 -10.02 5.43
N GLU A 105 76.14 -8.84 5.56
CA GLU A 105 76.82 -7.55 5.37
C GLU A 105 77.95 -7.36 6.40
N ALA A 106 77.70 -7.68 7.67
CA ALA A 106 78.71 -7.59 8.72
C ALA A 106 79.92 -8.50 8.45
N LEU A 107 79.70 -9.68 7.85
CA LEU A 107 80.73 -10.62 7.42
C LEU A 107 81.48 -10.16 6.17
N ALA A 108 80.77 -9.66 5.15
CA ALA A 108 81.34 -9.17 3.90
C ALA A 108 82.30 -7.99 4.12
N HIS A 109 82.00 -7.12 5.10
CA HIS A 109 82.87 -6.02 5.51
C HIS A 109 84.09 -6.44 6.37
N ARG A 110 84.43 -7.74 6.40
CA ARG A 110 85.61 -8.30 7.09
C ARG A 110 85.75 -7.86 8.55
N LYS A 111 84.64 -7.72 9.28
CA LYS A 111 84.69 -7.55 10.73
C LYS A 111 85.43 -8.75 11.33
N SER A 112 86.46 -8.51 12.16
CA SER A 112 87.13 -9.59 12.89
C SER A 112 86.10 -10.37 13.72
N SER A 113 86.35 -11.65 14.01
CA SER A 113 85.43 -12.51 14.80
C SER A 113 84.94 -11.80 16.08
N ARG A 114 85.83 -11.03 16.75
CA ARG A 114 85.49 -10.17 17.89
C ARG A 114 84.42 -9.11 17.57
N LYS A 115 84.55 -8.38 16.44
CA LYS A 115 83.59 -7.34 16.01
C LYS A 115 82.25 -7.94 15.56
N LEU A 116 82.23 -9.18 15.09
CA LEU A 116 81.00 -9.89 14.75
C LEU A 116 80.25 -10.32 16.02
N HIS A 117 80.95 -10.87 17.01
CA HIS A 117 80.36 -11.18 18.32
C HIS A 117 79.79 -9.92 18.99
N GLU A 118 80.50 -8.79 18.89
CA GLU A 118 80.04 -7.50 19.41
C GLU A 118 78.77 -7.03 18.71
N ALA A 119 78.73 -7.05 17.37
CA ALA A 119 77.53 -6.68 16.61
C ALA A 119 76.33 -7.60 16.92
N CYS A 120 76.54 -8.91 17.08
CA CYS A 120 75.49 -9.82 17.55
C CYS A 120 75.02 -9.45 18.95
N ARG A 121 75.93 -9.16 19.89
CA ARG A 121 75.60 -8.79 21.26
C ARG A 121 74.81 -7.47 21.33
N GLU A 122 75.18 -6.47 20.53
CA GLU A 122 74.48 -5.17 20.44
C GLU A 122 73.03 -5.33 19.99
N HIS A 123 72.77 -6.28 19.09
CA HIS A 123 71.43 -6.58 18.57
C HIS A 123 70.73 -7.76 19.27
N PHE A 124 71.27 -8.21 20.41
CA PHE A 124 70.72 -9.33 21.18
C PHE A 124 70.55 -10.61 20.32
N LEU A 125 71.58 -10.98 19.57
CA LEU A 125 71.62 -12.16 18.72
C LEU A 125 72.64 -13.16 19.25
N SER A 126 72.30 -14.45 19.19
CA SER A 126 73.23 -15.54 19.45
C SER A 126 74.12 -15.79 18.23
N PHE A 127 75.42 -15.52 18.34
CA PHE A 127 76.36 -15.75 17.25
C PHE A 127 76.37 -17.22 16.79
N ASN A 128 76.35 -18.17 17.73
CA ASN A 128 76.36 -19.60 17.41
C ASN A 128 75.12 -20.02 16.59
N ARG A 129 73.93 -19.51 16.95
CA ARG A 129 72.70 -19.80 16.20
C ARG A 129 72.69 -19.12 14.82
N MET A 130 73.31 -17.94 14.71
CA MET A 130 73.50 -17.31 13.39
C MET A 130 74.43 -18.15 12.51
N GLN A 131 75.49 -18.75 13.07
CA GLN A 131 76.36 -19.66 12.31
C GLN A 131 75.62 -20.94 11.92
N GLU A 132 74.91 -21.58 12.86
CA GLU A 132 74.10 -22.78 12.59
C GLU A 132 73.08 -22.52 11.48
N TRP A 133 72.36 -21.39 11.53
CA TRP A 133 71.44 -20.98 10.47
C TRP A 133 72.13 -20.88 9.11
N ARG A 134 73.34 -20.31 9.07
CA ARG A 134 74.12 -20.20 7.83
C ARG A 134 74.55 -21.54 7.27
N ASP A 135 74.97 -22.45 8.15
CA ASP A 135 75.40 -23.78 7.76
C ASP A 135 74.22 -24.57 7.16
N ILE A 136 73.04 -24.52 7.78
CA ILE A 136 71.81 -25.14 7.24
C ILE A 136 71.40 -24.49 5.91
N HIS A 137 71.45 -23.17 5.79
CA HIS A 137 71.19 -22.50 4.52
C HIS A 137 72.19 -22.93 3.43
N GLY A 138 73.47 -23.08 3.78
CA GLY A 138 74.51 -23.60 2.89
C GLY A 138 74.16 -24.99 2.36
N GLN A 139 73.78 -25.91 3.26
CA GLN A 139 73.35 -27.27 2.91
C GLN A 139 72.12 -27.28 1.99
N LEU A 140 71.09 -26.47 2.30
CA LEU A 140 69.91 -26.37 1.44
C LEU A 140 70.24 -25.77 0.07
N LYS A 141 71.14 -24.79 0.02
CA LYS A 141 71.59 -24.17 -1.22
C LYS A 141 72.37 -25.17 -2.10
N GLU A 142 73.27 -25.94 -1.51
CA GLU A 142 74.01 -27.01 -2.19
C GLU A 142 73.05 -28.04 -2.76
N LEU A 143 72.11 -28.53 -1.94
CA LEU A 143 71.07 -29.48 -2.36
C LEU A 143 70.26 -28.99 -3.57
N VAL A 144 69.75 -27.75 -3.56
CA VAL A 144 68.95 -27.27 -4.70
C VAL A 144 69.79 -27.11 -5.97
N VAL A 145 71.08 -26.77 -5.83
CA VAL A 145 72.01 -26.67 -6.96
C VAL A 145 72.32 -28.06 -7.53
N GLU A 146 72.54 -29.06 -6.69
CA GLU A 146 72.72 -30.47 -7.10
C GLU A 146 71.49 -31.02 -7.84
N LEU A 147 70.29 -30.64 -7.41
CA LEU A 147 69.03 -30.96 -8.09
C LEU A 147 68.81 -30.16 -9.38
N GLY A 148 69.75 -29.29 -9.77
CA GLY A 148 69.73 -28.50 -11.00
C GLY A 148 68.77 -27.30 -10.96
N TRP A 149 68.38 -26.83 -9.77
CA TRP A 149 67.45 -25.71 -9.65
C TRP A 149 68.20 -24.38 -9.72
N ARG A 150 67.61 -23.40 -10.40
CA ARG A 150 68.22 -22.08 -10.60
C ARG A 150 67.76 -21.12 -9.51
N ILE A 151 68.71 -20.46 -8.85
CA ILE A 151 68.45 -19.40 -7.87
C ILE A 151 68.48 -18.05 -8.61
N SER A 152 67.39 -17.29 -8.53
CA SER A 152 67.27 -15.97 -9.16
C SER A 152 68.27 -14.97 -8.55
N GLY A 153 68.89 -14.14 -9.41
CA GLY A 153 69.69 -12.99 -8.97
C GLY A 153 68.83 -11.80 -8.55
N THR A 154 67.61 -11.71 -9.06
CA THR A 154 66.64 -10.64 -8.77
C THR A 154 65.85 -10.99 -7.51
N PRO A 155 65.68 -10.06 -6.56
CA PRO A 155 64.85 -10.30 -5.37
C PRO A 155 63.40 -10.60 -5.71
N ALA A 156 62.81 -11.60 -5.04
CA ALA A 156 61.41 -11.96 -5.24
C ALA A 156 60.44 -10.94 -4.60
N ALA A 157 59.29 -10.73 -5.24
CA ALA A 157 58.23 -9.89 -4.71
C ALA A 157 57.53 -10.54 -3.50
N TYR A 158 56.86 -9.71 -2.69
CA TYR A 158 56.13 -10.16 -1.50
C TYR A 158 55.23 -11.37 -1.78
N GLN A 159 54.38 -11.29 -2.80
CA GLN A 159 53.44 -12.36 -3.15
C GLN A 159 54.15 -13.68 -3.53
N GLN A 160 55.27 -13.62 -4.25
CA GLN A 160 56.01 -14.81 -4.70
C GLN A 160 56.58 -15.58 -3.50
N VAL A 161 57.19 -14.86 -2.55
CA VAL A 161 57.70 -15.44 -1.30
C VAL A 161 56.57 -16.05 -0.49
N HIS A 162 55.47 -15.32 -0.30
CA HIS A 162 54.39 -15.75 0.59
C HIS A 162 53.53 -16.87 0.00
N ARG A 163 53.32 -16.92 -1.32
CA ARG A 163 52.67 -18.07 -1.99
C ARG A 163 53.49 -19.35 -1.86
N ALA A 164 54.83 -19.23 -1.96
CA ALA A 164 55.72 -20.35 -1.76
C ALA A 164 55.68 -20.87 -0.31
N LEU A 165 55.75 -19.96 0.68
CA LEU A 165 55.64 -20.31 2.10
C LEU A 165 54.27 -20.93 2.43
N LEU A 166 53.20 -20.32 1.91
CA LEU A 166 51.83 -20.77 2.12
C LEU A 166 51.64 -22.23 1.71
N ALA A 167 52.29 -22.68 0.63
CA ALA A 167 52.21 -24.08 0.18
C ALA A 167 52.64 -25.11 1.23
N GLY A 168 53.53 -24.75 2.16
CA GLY A 168 53.92 -25.59 3.31
C GLY A 168 53.12 -25.34 4.59
N LEU A 169 52.34 -24.25 4.63
CA LEU A 169 51.69 -23.70 5.83
C LEU A 169 50.18 -23.55 5.69
N LEU A 170 49.54 -24.23 4.74
CA LEU A 170 48.08 -24.15 4.52
C LEU A 170 47.27 -24.51 5.77
N GLY A 171 47.77 -25.41 6.62
CA GLY A 171 47.14 -25.75 7.90
C GLY A 171 47.23 -24.65 8.96
N ASN A 172 48.10 -23.65 8.78
CA ASN A 172 48.37 -22.58 9.73
C ASN A 172 47.81 -21.22 9.29
N VAL A 173 46.76 -21.22 8.48
CA VAL A 173 46.07 -20.00 8.04
C VAL A 173 44.93 -19.65 8.97
N GLY A 174 44.58 -18.36 9.05
CA GLY A 174 43.37 -17.92 9.73
C GLY A 174 42.82 -16.59 9.23
N THR A 175 41.52 -16.40 9.43
CA THR A 175 40.80 -15.15 9.16
C THR A 175 40.47 -14.43 10.45
N LYS A 176 40.63 -13.11 10.45
CA LYS A 176 40.33 -12.23 11.58
C LYS A 176 38.83 -12.26 11.88
N THR A 177 38.47 -12.35 13.15
CA THR A 177 37.09 -12.26 13.65
C THR A 177 36.81 -10.86 14.22
N GLU A 178 35.55 -10.58 14.54
CA GLU A 178 35.13 -9.32 15.19
C GLU A 178 35.75 -9.14 16.59
N GLU A 179 36.04 -10.24 17.29
CA GLU A 179 36.68 -10.25 18.61
C GLU A 179 38.20 -9.94 18.56
N GLY A 180 38.76 -9.76 17.36
CA GLY A 180 40.18 -9.49 17.14
C GLY A 180 41.10 -10.71 17.25
N ASN A 181 40.54 -11.92 17.47
CA ASN A 181 41.25 -13.19 17.31
C ASN A 181 41.17 -13.68 15.85
N TYR A 182 41.84 -14.78 15.53
CA TYR A 182 41.78 -15.41 14.22
C TYR A 182 41.14 -16.79 14.30
N LEU A 183 40.21 -17.06 13.38
CA LEU A 183 39.64 -18.37 13.14
C LEU A 183 40.52 -19.11 12.13
N GLY A 184 41.15 -20.19 12.59
CA GLY A 184 42.05 -21.02 11.81
C GLY A 184 41.42 -22.27 11.24
N ALA A 185 42.22 -23.01 10.46
CA ALA A 185 41.82 -24.28 9.88
C ALA A 185 41.23 -25.23 10.95
N ARG A 186 40.16 -25.95 10.60
CA ARG A 186 39.50 -26.92 11.51
C ARG A 186 38.88 -26.27 12.77
N GLY A 187 38.59 -24.97 12.71
CA GLY A 187 37.82 -24.26 13.75
C GLY A 187 38.62 -23.80 14.96
N ILE A 188 39.95 -23.93 14.94
CA ILE A 188 40.81 -23.44 16.02
C ILE A 188 40.76 -21.92 16.10
N ARG A 189 40.91 -21.37 17.32
CA ARG A 189 41.01 -19.91 17.53
C ARG A 189 42.39 -19.58 18.05
N PHE A 190 43.07 -18.63 17.41
CA PHE A 190 44.42 -18.22 17.81
C PHE A 190 44.58 -16.70 17.79
N TRP A 191 45.62 -16.22 18.48
CA TRP A 191 46.01 -14.80 18.52
C TRP A 191 47.39 -14.63 17.92
N VAL A 192 47.67 -13.49 17.29
CA VAL A 192 49.04 -13.16 16.89
C VAL A 192 49.88 -12.98 18.16
N HIS A 193 51.04 -13.65 18.22
CA HIS A 193 51.92 -13.58 19.38
C HIS A 193 52.36 -12.13 19.64
N PRO A 194 52.37 -11.64 20.90
CA PRO A 194 52.69 -10.24 21.20
C PRO A 194 54.08 -9.77 20.73
N GLY A 195 55.03 -10.70 20.57
CA GLY A 195 56.37 -10.43 20.03
C GLY A 195 56.47 -10.41 18.50
N SER A 196 55.35 -10.48 17.76
CA SER A 196 55.33 -10.33 16.30
C SER A 196 55.42 -8.86 15.91
N GLY A 197 56.26 -8.53 14.93
CA GLY A 197 56.39 -7.18 14.37
C GLY A 197 55.16 -6.78 13.55
N VAL A 198 54.43 -7.77 13.01
CA VAL A 198 53.14 -7.57 12.34
C VAL A 198 52.05 -7.20 13.36
N GLY A 199 52.02 -7.91 14.49
CA GLY A 199 51.20 -7.58 15.67
C GLY A 199 49.77 -7.14 15.35
N ARG A 200 49.42 -5.89 15.72
CA ARG A 200 48.08 -5.30 15.47
C ARG A 200 47.82 -4.93 14.01
N LYS A 201 48.85 -4.80 13.18
CA LYS A 201 48.75 -4.45 11.74
C LYS A 201 48.41 -5.65 10.86
N ALA A 202 48.33 -6.85 11.43
CA ALA A 202 47.92 -8.06 10.72
C ALA A 202 46.58 -7.87 10.01
N GLY A 203 46.58 -8.19 8.71
CA GLY A 203 45.42 -8.04 7.82
C GLY A 203 44.31 -9.04 8.09
N ARG A 204 43.29 -9.06 7.23
CA ARG A 204 42.12 -9.96 7.40
C ARG A 204 42.52 -11.43 7.41
N TRP A 205 43.45 -11.83 6.55
CA TRP A 205 43.96 -13.19 6.47
C TRP A 205 45.43 -13.23 6.82
N VAL A 206 45.82 -14.25 7.56
CA VAL A 206 47.20 -14.47 7.95
C VAL A 206 47.60 -15.93 7.77
N MET A 207 48.89 -16.15 7.55
CA MET A 207 49.54 -17.45 7.71
C MET A 207 50.57 -17.37 8.84
N ALA A 208 50.79 -18.47 9.55
CA ALA A 208 51.77 -18.58 10.62
C ALA A 208 52.76 -19.72 10.36
N ALA A 209 54.01 -19.57 10.77
CA ALA A 209 54.97 -20.66 10.71
C ALA A 209 54.60 -21.77 11.71
N GLU A 210 54.19 -21.37 12.92
CA GLU A 210 53.82 -22.28 14.01
C GLU A 210 52.64 -21.73 14.82
N LEU A 211 51.85 -22.66 15.38
CA LEU A 211 50.79 -22.39 16.34
C LEU A 211 51.16 -23.06 17.67
N THR A 212 51.44 -22.27 18.69
CA THR A 212 51.94 -22.76 19.98
C THR A 212 50.99 -22.37 21.11
N GLU A 213 50.61 -23.33 21.95
CA GLU A 213 49.75 -23.10 23.11
C GLU A 213 50.59 -22.78 24.36
N THR A 214 50.36 -21.61 24.95
CA THR A 214 50.96 -21.21 26.24
C THR A 214 49.86 -20.80 27.22
N THR A 215 49.52 -19.51 27.30
CA THR A 215 48.32 -19.02 28.00
C THR A 215 47.08 -19.06 27.10
N ARG A 216 47.30 -18.94 25.79
CA ARG A 216 46.34 -19.11 24.70
C ARG A 216 47.08 -19.74 23.53
N LEU A 217 46.36 -20.17 22.51
CA LEU A 217 46.97 -20.57 21.24
C LEU A 217 47.47 -19.31 20.51
N TYR A 218 48.78 -19.19 20.35
CA TYR A 218 49.41 -18.06 19.65
C TYR A 218 50.03 -18.49 18.33
N ALA A 219 49.79 -17.69 17.29
CA ALA A 219 50.50 -17.76 16.03
C ALA A 219 51.83 -17.01 16.13
N ARG A 220 52.92 -17.70 15.81
CA ARG A 220 54.28 -17.14 15.82
C ARG A 220 54.84 -17.15 14.39
N CYS A 221 55.63 -16.12 14.10
CA CYS A 221 56.10 -15.78 12.75
C CYS A 221 54.94 -15.71 11.76
N VAL A 222 54.27 -14.56 11.72
CA VAL A 222 53.02 -14.35 10.99
C VAL A 222 53.24 -13.46 9.77
N ALA A 223 52.49 -13.70 8.70
CA ALA A 223 52.36 -12.76 7.59
C ALA A 223 50.93 -12.60 7.11
N THR A 224 50.64 -11.42 6.57
CA THR A 224 49.35 -11.14 5.91
C THR A 224 49.32 -11.81 4.53
N VAL A 225 48.23 -12.50 4.22
CA VAL A 225 48.00 -13.17 2.92
C VAL A 225 46.68 -12.73 2.30
N GLU A 226 46.51 -13.00 1.01
CA GLU A 226 45.28 -12.71 0.25
C GLU A 226 44.46 -13.99 0.00
N THR A 227 43.14 -13.85 -0.11
CA THR A 227 42.22 -14.98 -0.24
C THR A 227 42.40 -15.74 -1.56
N GLU A 228 42.76 -15.02 -2.62
CA GLU A 228 43.05 -15.55 -3.95
C GLU A 228 44.27 -16.50 -3.92
N TRP A 229 45.24 -16.23 -3.03
CA TRP A 229 46.41 -17.09 -2.85
C TRP A 229 46.03 -18.39 -2.15
N LEU A 230 45.14 -18.31 -1.15
CA LEU A 230 44.60 -19.49 -0.46
C LEU A 230 43.82 -20.40 -1.43
N GLU A 231 42.97 -19.81 -2.29
CA GLU A 231 42.21 -20.57 -3.27
C GLU A 231 43.11 -21.23 -4.33
N SER A 232 44.11 -20.49 -4.83
CA SER A 232 45.01 -21.01 -5.87
C SER A 232 46.02 -22.04 -5.35
N VAL A 233 46.67 -21.77 -4.22
CA VAL A 233 47.67 -22.66 -3.63
C VAL A 233 47.03 -23.90 -2.99
N GLY A 234 45.84 -23.73 -2.40
CA GLY A 234 45.08 -24.80 -1.76
C GLY A 234 44.00 -25.44 -2.63
N ALA A 235 44.05 -25.29 -3.96
CA ALA A 235 42.97 -25.67 -4.87
C ALA A 235 42.47 -27.12 -4.70
N HIS A 236 43.38 -28.06 -4.38
CA HIS A 236 43.09 -29.47 -4.11
C HIS A 236 42.35 -29.72 -2.79
N LEU A 237 42.30 -28.74 -1.90
CA LEU A 237 41.67 -28.81 -0.58
C LEU A 237 40.39 -27.97 -0.49
N VAL A 238 40.11 -27.14 -1.49
CA VAL A 238 38.92 -26.28 -1.51
C VAL A 238 37.69 -27.13 -1.77
N LYS A 239 36.79 -27.21 -0.78
CA LYS A 239 35.46 -27.78 -0.96
C LYS A 239 34.54 -26.74 -1.56
N ARG A 240 34.05 -27.03 -2.77
CA ARG A 240 33.09 -26.20 -3.50
C ARG A 240 31.70 -26.80 -3.34
N HIS A 241 30.73 -25.94 -3.07
CA HIS A 241 29.33 -26.33 -2.91
C HIS A 241 28.46 -25.40 -3.74
N GLN A 242 27.75 -25.97 -4.70
CA GLN A 242 26.81 -25.26 -5.56
C GLN A 242 25.42 -25.29 -4.91
N TYR A 243 24.68 -24.20 -5.03
CA TYR A 243 23.35 -24.08 -4.45
C TYR A 243 22.52 -23.04 -5.21
N GLU A 244 21.21 -23.05 -4.99
CA GLU A 244 20.24 -22.17 -5.65
C GLU A 244 20.39 -22.20 -7.19
N PRO A 245 20.19 -23.36 -7.84
CA PRO A 245 20.11 -23.38 -9.29
C PRO A 245 18.84 -22.63 -9.74
N HIS A 246 19.00 -21.67 -10.65
CA HIS A 246 17.92 -20.79 -11.11
C HIS A 246 18.15 -20.33 -12.55
N TRP A 247 17.08 -19.93 -13.21
CA TRP A 247 17.12 -19.33 -14.52
C TRP A 247 17.53 -17.86 -14.43
N GLU A 248 18.44 -17.44 -15.32
CA GLU A 248 18.81 -16.05 -15.47
C GLU A 248 18.36 -15.51 -16.82
N LYS A 249 17.39 -14.59 -16.79
CA LYS A 249 16.73 -14.02 -17.97
C LYS A 249 17.67 -13.40 -18.99
N GLN A 250 18.60 -12.54 -18.56
CA GLN A 250 19.51 -11.81 -19.46
C GLN A 250 20.51 -12.71 -20.20
N PRO A 251 21.29 -13.58 -19.53
CA PRO A 251 22.17 -14.51 -20.22
C PRO A 251 21.43 -15.72 -20.81
N ALA A 252 20.12 -15.84 -20.57
CA ALA A 252 19.25 -16.93 -21.00
C ALA A 252 19.85 -18.33 -20.73
N ARG A 253 20.25 -18.58 -19.48
CA ARG A 253 20.83 -19.87 -19.06
C ARG A 253 20.53 -20.15 -17.59
N VAL A 254 20.65 -21.42 -17.21
CA VAL A 254 20.61 -21.82 -15.80
C VAL A 254 21.95 -21.53 -15.13
N ALA A 255 21.91 -20.75 -14.06
CA ALA A 255 23.04 -20.43 -13.20
C ALA A 255 22.82 -20.96 -11.79
N ALA A 256 23.91 -21.03 -11.03
CA ALA A 256 23.88 -21.34 -9.62
C ALA A 256 24.90 -20.45 -8.89
N PHE A 257 24.81 -20.43 -7.56
CA PHE A 257 25.84 -19.84 -6.72
C PHE A 257 26.76 -20.92 -6.19
N GLU A 258 28.05 -20.60 -6.17
CA GLU A 258 29.09 -21.43 -5.58
C GLU A 258 29.65 -20.75 -4.34
N ARG A 259 29.79 -21.54 -3.26
CA ARG A 259 30.61 -21.20 -2.11
C ARG A 259 31.84 -22.11 -2.06
N GLY A 260 32.99 -21.53 -1.78
CA GLY A 260 34.26 -22.23 -1.62
C GLY A 260 34.75 -22.15 -0.18
N THR A 261 35.13 -23.29 0.39
CA THR A 261 35.68 -23.37 1.75
C THR A 261 37.00 -24.11 1.78
N LEU A 262 37.95 -23.63 2.58
CA LEU A 262 39.23 -24.27 2.84
C LEU A 262 39.33 -24.57 4.34
N TYR A 263 39.35 -25.86 4.71
CA TYR A 263 39.32 -26.30 6.12
C TYR A 263 38.19 -25.71 6.98
N GLY A 264 37.03 -25.45 6.36
CA GLY A 264 35.87 -24.83 7.01
C GLY A 264 35.92 -23.30 7.04
N LEU A 265 37.00 -22.68 6.58
CA LEU A 265 37.10 -21.23 6.41
C LEU A 265 36.49 -20.82 5.07
N LEU A 266 35.59 -19.85 5.09
CA LEU A 266 34.91 -19.35 3.90
C LEU A 266 35.84 -18.48 3.05
N LEU A 267 36.17 -18.92 1.84
CA LEU A 267 36.95 -18.13 0.88
C LEU A 267 36.04 -17.18 0.10
N TYR A 268 34.95 -17.70 -0.45
CA TYR A 268 33.92 -16.93 -1.15
C TYR A 268 32.56 -17.57 -0.93
N ALA A 269 31.52 -16.74 -0.82
CA ALA A 269 30.16 -17.19 -0.51
C ALA A 269 29.24 -17.30 -1.73
N LYS A 270 29.34 -16.38 -2.69
CA LYS A 270 28.34 -16.22 -3.74
C LYS A 270 28.98 -15.95 -5.11
N ARG A 271 29.76 -16.92 -5.60
CA ARG A 271 30.34 -16.85 -6.96
C ARG A 271 29.32 -17.37 -7.95
N ARG A 272 28.89 -16.54 -8.90
CA ARG A 272 27.97 -16.94 -9.97
C ARG A 272 28.67 -17.86 -10.96
N MET A 273 28.03 -18.97 -11.32
CA MET A 273 28.57 -19.95 -12.25
C MET A 273 27.53 -20.47 -13.23
N HIS A 274 28.00 -21.04 -14.34
CA HIS A 274 27.13 -21.71 -15.31
C HIS A 274 26.81 -23.12 -14.81
N TYR A 275 25.55 -23.36 -14.46
CA TYR A 275 25.10 -24.62 -13.85
C TYR A 275 24.66 -25.66 -14.88
N GLY A 276 24.18 -25.20 -16.04
CA GLY A 276 23.70 -26.03 -17.16
C GLY A 276 24.49 -27.32 -17.44
N PRO A 277 25.80 -27.23 -17.70
CA PRO A 277 26.62 -28.41 -18.02
C PRO A 277 26.91 -29.33 -16.82
N MET A 278 26.68 -28.87 -15.59
CA MET A 278 26.97 -29.64 -14.38
C MET A 278 25.84 -30.60 -14.04
N ASP A 279 24.59 -30.14 -14.16
CA ASP A 279 23.40 -30.99 -14.09
C ASP A 279 22.42 -30.62 -15.20
N PRO A 280 22.56 -31.22 -16.39
CA PRO A 280 21.69 -30.93 -17.53
C PRO A 280 20.22 -31.32 -17.30
N VAL A 281 19.97 -32.29 -16.41
CA VAL A 281 18.62 -32.80 -16.14
C VAL A 281 17.86 -31.83 -15.26
N GLU A 282 18.45 -31.41 -14.14
CA GLU A 282 17.87 -30.39 -13.27
C GLU A 282 17.77 -29.05 -14.00
N SER A 283 18.81 -28.68 -14.77
CA SER A 283 18.82 -27.43 -15.52
C SER A 283 17.72 -27.37 -16.58
N ARG A 284 17.40 -28.49 -17.26
CA ARG A 284 16.26 -28.54 -18.19
C ARG A 284 14.92 -28.29 -17.48
N LYS A 285 14.71 -28.87 -16.29
CA LYS A 285 13.49 -28.66 -15.50
C LYS A 285 13.34 -27.19 -15.10
N ILE A 286 14.43 -26.58 -14.62
CA ILE A 286 14.47 -25.16 -14.26
C ILE A 286 14.19 -24.28 -15.47
N PHE A 287 14.81 -24.58 -16.61
CA PHE A 287 14.58 -23.87 -17.87
C PHE A 287 13.09 -23.92 -18.28
N ILE A 288 12.48 -25.11 -18.30
CA ILE A 288 11.06 -25.24 -18.68
C ILE A 288 10.18 -24.46 -17.71
N ARG A 289 10.33 -24.68 -16.40
CA ARG A 289 9.48 -24.06 -15.38
C ARG A 289 9.64 -22.54 -15.36
N GLN A 290 10.85 -22.04 -15.13
CA GLN A 290 11.06 -20.61 -14.92
C GLN A 290 11.07 -19.83 -16.24
N ALA A 291 11.74 -20.36 -17.28
CA ALA A 291 11.86 -19.61 -18.54
C ALA A 291 10.58 -19.70 -19.38
N LEU A 292 10.03 -20.91 -19.59
CA LEU A 292 8.92 -21.12 -20.52
C LEU A 292 7.53 -21.01 -19.87
N VAL A 293 7.35 -21.50 -18.65
CA VAL A 293 6.04 -21.48 -17.95
C VAL A 293 5.83 -20.17 -17.19
N GLU A 294 6.71 -19.84 -16.24
CA GLU A 294 6.64 -18.58 -15.47
C GLU A 294 6.89 -17.34 -16.34
N GLY A 295 7.53 -17.52 -17.49
CA GLY A 295 7.67 -16.48 -18.52
C GLY A 295 8.92 -15.62 -18.38
N ASP A 296 9.95 -16.09 -17.68
CA ASP A 296 11.24 -15.39 -17.51
C ASP A 296 12.21 -15.54 -18.68
N TYR A 297 11.69 -15.81 -19.88
CA TYR A 297 12.45 -15.86 -21.11
C TYR A 297 12.17 -14.63 -21.99
N ASP A 298 13.21 -13.88 -22.37
CA ASP A 298 13.07 -12.75 -23.27
C ASP A 298 13.14 -13.20 -24.74
N THR A 299 11.97 -13.44 -25.33
CA THR A 299 11.85 -13.85 -26.73
C THR A 299 10.62 -13.22 -27.38
N ARG A 300 10.73 -12.94 -28.69
CA ARG A 300 9.61 -12.46 -29.53
C ARG A 300 8.98 -13.60 -30.34
N ALA A 301 9.25 -14.84 -29.96
CA ALA A 301 8.70 -16.00 -30.64
C ALA A 301 7.16 -15.99 -30.61
N PRO A 302 6.48 -16.24 -31.75
CA PRO A 302 5.02 -16.16 -31.83
C PRO A 302 4.29 -17.05 -30.80
N PHE A 303 4.77 -18.28 -30.58
CA PHE A 303 4.15 -19.21 -29.62
C PHE A 303 4.18 -18.65 -28.20
N PHE A 304 5.30 -18.01 -27.80
CA PHE A 304 5.50 -17.54 -26.43
C PHE A 304 4.61 -16.34 -26.13
N VAL A 305 4.50 -15.41 -27.09
CA VAL A 305 3.57 -14.26 -26.99
C VAL A 305 2.12 -14.74 -26.92
N HIS A 306 1.74 -15.72 -27.76
CA HIS A 306 0.40 -16.32 -27.75
C HIS A 306 0.09 -17.02 -26.42
N ASN A 307 0.98 -17.91 -25.96
CA ASN A 307 0.79 -18.68 -24.73
C ASN A 307 0.65 -17.78 -23.50
N ARG A 308 1.52 -16.76 -23.37
CA ARG A 308 1.45 -15.80 -22.26
C ARG A 308 0.15 -15.01 -22.26
N ARG A 309 -0.31 -14.58 -23.44
CA ARG A 309 -1.60 -13.89 -23.57
C ARG A 309 -2.75 -14.81 -23.17
N LEU A 310 -2.71 -16.07 -23.61
CA LEU A 310 -3.74 -17.05 -23.30
C LEU A 310 -3.83 -17.35 -21.80
N VAL A 311 -2.69 -17.56 -21.12
CA VAL A 311 -2.64 -17.76 -19.66
C VAL A 311 -3.23 -16.54 -18.94
N GLN A 312 -2.81 -15.32 -19.29
CA GLN A 312 -3.35 -14.09 -18.70
C GLN A 312 -4.86 -13.93 -18.93
N GLU A 313 -5.37 -14.30 -20.11
CA GLU A 313 -6.81 -14.27 -20.40
C GLU A 313 -7.60 -15.27 -19.52
N ILE A 314 -7.00 -16.40 -19.16
CA ILE A 314 -7.61 -17.42 -18.29
C ILE A 314 -7.51 -17.02 -16.80
N GLU A 315 -6.38 -16.50 -16.33
CA GLU A 315 -6.23 -15.94 -14.98
C GLU A 315 -7.23 -14.80 -14.73
N GLN A 316 -7.43 -13.93 -15.72
CA GLN A 316 -8.46 -12.89 -15.65
C GLN A 316 -9.87 -13.48 -15.53
N LEU A 317 -10.13 -14.63 -16.14
CA LEU A 317 -11.40 -15.34 -15.96
C LEU A 317 -11.52 -15.91 -14.54
N GLU A 318 -10.47 -16.46 -13.95
CA GLU A 318 -10.48 -16.94 -12.56
C GLU A 318 -10.87 -15.84 -11.57
N HIS A 319 -10.25 -14.67 -11.71
CA HIS A 319 -10.58 -13.49 -10.91
C HIS A 319 -12.04 -13.06 -11.12
N LYS A 320 -12.54 -13.08 -12.36
CA LYS A 320 -13.93 -12.73 -12.69
C LYS A 320 -14.92 -13.72 -12.08
N SER A 321 -14.69 -15.02 -12.23
CA SER A 321 -15.59 -16.07 -11.75
C SER A 321 -15.42 -16.45 -10.29
N ARG A 322 -14.40 -15.91 -9.61
CA ARG A 322 -14.01 -16.27 -8.24
C ARG A 322 -13.78 -17.78 -8.07
N ARG A 323 -13.29 -18.42 -9.12
CA ARG A 323 -12.96 -19.85 -9.15
C ARG A 323 -11.47 -19.96 -9.42
N PRO A 324 -10.65 -20.20 -8.40
CA PRO A 324 -9.18 -20.27 -8.53
C PRO A 324 -8.70 -21.59 -9.18
N ASP A 325 -9.63 -22.35 -9.74
CA ASP A 325 -9.44 -23.67 -10.32
C ASP A 325 -9.87 -23.72 -11.80
N VAL A 326 -9.94 -22.57 -12.49
CA VAL A 326 -10.28 -22.55 -13.92
C VAL A 326 -9.03 -22.83 -14.75
N LEU A 327 -7.89 -22.24 -14.38
CA LEU A 327 -6.59 -22.51 -14.97
C LEU A 327 -6.10 -23.89 -14.51
N VAL A 328 -5.57 -24.63 -15.46
CA VAL A 328 -4.90 -25.89 -15.22
C VAL A 328 -3.54 -25.63 -14.53
N ASP A 329 -3.14 -26.49 -13.60
CA ASP A 329 -1.89 -26.36 -12.82
C ASP A 329 -0.65 -26.16 -13.73
N ASP A 330 0.31 -25.34 -13.31
CA ASP A 330 1.59 -25.09 -13.99
C ASP A 330 2.32 -26.39 -14.31
N GLU A 331 2.09 -27.44 -13.53
CA GLU A 331 2.65 -28.77 -13.74
C GLU A 331 2.22 -29.40 -15.07
N LEU A 332 1.00 -29.12 -15.54
CA LEU A 332 0.50 -29.60 -16.84
C LEU A 332 1.08 -28.80 -18.00
N ILE A 333 1.34 -27.50 -17.82
CA ILE A 333 2.08 -26.70 -18.80
C ILE A 333 3.55 -27.16 -18.87
N CYS A 334 4.16 -27.47 -17.72
CA CYS A 334 5.49 -28.09 -17.66
C CYS A 334 5.49 -29.42 -18.43
N ALA A 335 4.53 -30.32 -18.18
CA ALA A 335 4.43 -31.60 -18.87
C ALA A 335 4.26 -31.45 -20.39
N PHE A 336 3.49 -30.45 -20.84
CA PHE A 336 3.37 -30.11 -22.26
C PHE A 336 4.74 -29.80 -22.88
N TYR A 337 5.51 -28.88 -22.29
CA TYR A 337 6.85 -28.55 -22.80
C TYR A 337 7.81 -29.72 -22.63
N GLU A 338 7.75 -30.48 -21.53
CA GLU A 338 8.61 -31.63 -21.30
C GLU A 338 8.43 -32.72 -22.36
N SER A 339 7.22 -32.89 -22.89
CA SER A 339 6.93 -33.86 -23.95
C SER A 339 7.45 -33.46 -25.33
N LEU A 340 7.73 -32.17 -25.55
CA LEU A 340 8.10 -31.61 -26.86
C LEU A 340 9.56 -31.19 -26.94
N VAL A 341 10.10 -30.58 -25.87
CA VAL A 341 11.46 -30.03 -25.82
C VAL A 341 12.46 -31.17 -25.64
N PRO A 342 13.47 -31.36 -26.50
CA PRO A 342 14.47 -32.43 -26.34
C PRO A 342 15.20 -32.41 -25.00
N GLU A 343 15.75 -33.57 -24.63
CA GLU A 343 16.69 -33.68 -23.51
C GLU A 343 17.96 -32.84 -23.75
N GLY A 344 18.55 -32.32 -22.68
CA GLY A 344 19.78 -31.53 -22.75
C GLY A 344 19.59 -30.06 -23.16
N LEU A 345 18.38 -29.59 -23.50
CA LEU A 345 18.11 -28.16 -23.72
C LEU A 345 17.84 -27.44 -22.40
N HIS A 346 18.77 -26.56 -22.01
CA HIS A 346 18.75 -25.86 -20.72
C HIS A 346 19.24 -24.40 -20.82
N ASN A 347 19.35 -23.89 -22.05
CA ASN A 347 19.70 -22.50 -22.33
C ASN A 347 18.93 -21.99 -23.55
N GLY A 348 18.76 -20.67 -23.64
CA GLY A 348 17.96 -20.03 -24.68
C GLY A 348 18.57 -20.15 -26.07
N ALA A 349 19.91 -20.14 -26.19
CA ALA A 349 20.56 -20.20 -27.50
C ALA A 349 20.33 -21.55 -28.21
N ASP A 350 20.46 -22.65 -27.46
CA ASP A 350 20.21 -24.00 -27.97
C ASP A 350 18.71 -24.23 -28.20
N PHE A 351 17.86 -23.72 -27.30
CA PHE A 351 16.40 -23.78 -27.46
C PHE A 351 15.93 -23.00 -28.70
N ASP A 352 16.40 -21.77 -28.92
CA ASP A 352 16.03 -20.96 -30.09
C ASP A 352 16.45 -21.63 -31.41
N ARG A 353 17.63 -22.26 -31.42
CA ARG A 353 18.13 -22.99 -32.59
C ARG A 353 17.23 -24.18 -32.90
N TRP A 354 16.97 -25.03 -31.91
CA TRP A 354 16.07 -26.17 -32.05
C TRP A 354 14.64 -25.73 -32.43
N ARG A 355 14.11 -24.69 -31.78
CA ARG A 355 12.76 -24.19 -32.03
C ARG A 355 12.57 -23.77 -33.48
N ARG A 356 13.50 -23.01 -34.05
CA ARG A 356 13.40 -22.56 -35.46
C ARG A 356 13.32 -23.73 -36.43
N GLU A 357 14.09 -24.78 -36.17
CA GLU A 357 14.04 -26.01 -36.96
C GLU A 357 12.71 -26.74 -36.77
N ALA A 358 12.26 -26.93 -35.52
CA ALA A 358 11.02 -27.62 -35.20
C ALA A 358 9.76 -26.88 -35.72
N GLU A 359 9.72 -25.54 -35.58
CA GLU A 359 8.63 -24.68 -36.07
C GLU A 359 8.58 -24.61 -37.60
N SER A 360 9.70 -24.84 -38.29
CA SER A 360 9.70 -24.93 -39.75
C SER A 360 8.93 -26.15 -40.27
N ALA A 361 8.95 -27.25 -39.49
CA ALA A 361 8.18 -28.45 -39.79
C ALA A 361 6.72 -28.36 -39.28
N ASN A 362 6.51 -27.79 -38.09
CA ASN A 362 5.18 -27.58 -37.51
C ASN A 362 5.08 -26.20 -36.82
N PRO A 363 4.51 -25.18 -37.50
CA PRO A 363 4.45 -23.81 -36.98
C PRO A 363 3.64 -23.64 -35.68
N LYS A 364 2.77 -24.60 -35.34
CA LYS A 364 1.91 -24.55 -34.15
C LYS A 364 2.35 -25.52 -33.05
N LEU A 365 3.55 -26.10 -33.15
CA LEU A 365 4.04 -27.14 -32.23
C LEU A 365 3.95 -26.72 -30.75
N LEU A 366 4.37 -25.49 -30.44
CA LEU A 366 4.45 -24.98 -29.06
C LEU A 366 3.25 -24.12 -28.64
N PHE A 367 2.19 -24.04 -29.45
CA PHE A 367 1.03 -23.19 -29.15
C PHE A 367 0.04 -23.94 -28.26
N LEU A 368 -0.17 -23.43 -27.05
CA LEU A 368 -1.19 -23.92 -26.13
C LEU A 368 -2.58 -23.55 -26.64
N LYS A 369 -3.55 -24.45 -26.46
CA LYS A 369 -4.96 -24.18 -26.73
C LYS A 369 -5.69 -23.88 -25.43
N ARG A 370 -6.79 -23.13 -25.55
CA ARG A 370 -7.62 -22.75 -24.41
C ARG A 370 -8.19 -23.96 -23.67
N GLU A 371 -8.60 -24.98 -24.42
CA GLU A 371 -9.17 -26.22 -23.90
C GLU A 371 -8.15 -27.02 -23.09
N ASP A 372 -6.86 -26.95 -23.46
CA ASP A 372 -5.77 -27.63 -22.74
C ASP A 372 -5.43 -26.94 -21.40
N LEU A 373 -5.85 -25.68 -21.24
CA LEU A 373 -5.57 -24.83 -20.08
C LEU A 373 -6.79 -24.57 -19.18
N MET A 374 -7.99 -25.03 -19.56
CA MET A 374 -9.22 -24.84 -18.79
C MET A 374 -9.76 -26.15 -18.22
N ARG A 375 -10.18 -26.16 -16.95
CA ARG A 375 -10.96 -27.29 -16.40
C ARG A 375 -12.37 -27.32 -17.01
N HIS A 376 -12.84 -28.50 -17.42
CA HIS A 376 -14.04 -28.69 -18.25
C HIS A 376 -15.36 -28.11 -17.64
N GLU A 377 -15.39 -27.81 -16.34
CA GLU A 377 -16.54 -27.22 -15.63
C GLU A 377 -16.67 -25.68 -15.77
N ALA A 378 -15.68 -25.00 -16.36
CA ALA A 378 -15.61 -23.53 -16.44
C ALA A 378 -16.17 -22.90 -17.73
N ALA A 379 -16.68 -23.71 -18.67
CA ALA A 379 -17.14 -23.25 -19.99
C ALA A 379 -18.34 -22.27 -19.98
N GLY A 380 -18.97 -22.02 -18.82
CA GLY A 380 -20.15 -21.15 -18.67
C GLY A 380 -19.88 -19.68 -18.29
N ILE A 381 -18.62 -19.29 -18.02
CA ILE A 381 -18.28 -17.92 -17.59
C ILE A 381 -18.10 -17.03 -18.84
N THR A 382 -19.13 -16.26 -19.19
CA THR A 382 -19.11 -15.40 -20.39
C THR A 382 -18.81 -13.94 -20.06
N THR A 383 -18.29 -13.21 -21.05
CA THR A 383 -18.11 -11.73 -20.99
C THR A 383 -19.41 -10.98 -20.70
N VAL A 384 -20.57 -11.60 -20.93
CA VAL A 384 -21.89 -11.02 -20.62
C VAL A 384 -22.17 -11.02 -19.12
N GLN A 385 -21.74 -12.06 -18.40
CA GLN A 385 -21.91 -12.15 -16.94
C GLN A 385 -20.93 -11.22 -16.19
N PHE A 386 -19.72 -11.06 -16.72
CA PHE A 386 -18.65 -10.24 -16.14
C PHE A 386 -18.07 -9.27 -17.20
N PRO A 387 -18.81 -8.20 -17.54
CA PRO A 387 -18.42 -7.26 -18.59
C PRO A 387 -17.24 -6.37 -18.18
N HIS A 388 -16.42 -5.96 -19.14
CA HIS A 388 -15.32 -5.01 -18.87
C HIS A 388 -15.79 -3.57 -18.63
N ARG A 389 -17.04 -3.26 -18.99
CA ARG A 389 -17.62 -1.93 -18.87
C ARG A 389 -19.05 -2.00 -18.36
N LEU A 390 -19.46 -0.97 -17.65
CA LEU A 390 -20.82 -0.76 -17.15
C LEU A 390 -21.39 0.50 -17.77
N GLU A 391 -22.50 0.37 -18.50
CA GLU A 391 -23.22 1.52 -19.06
C GLU A 391 -24.20 2.08 -18.02
N MET A 392 -24.14 3.38 -17.74
CA MET A 392 -25.12 4.11 -16.94
C MET A 392 -25.17 5.59 -17.35
N ALA A 393 -26.37 6.18 -17.36
CA ALA A 393 -26.59 7.59 -17.75
C ALA A 393 -25.92 7.97 -19.09
N GLY A 394 -25.98 7.07 -20.09
CA GLY A 394 -25.38 7.28 -21.41
C GLY A 394 -23.85 7.20 -21.45
N ARG A 395 -23.20 6.69 -20.39
CA ARG A 395 -21.75 6.57 -20.29
C ARG A 395 -21.26 5.17 -19.95
N SER A 396 -20.08 4.87 -20.48
CA SER A 396 -19.35 3.62 -20.25
C SER A 396 -18.28 3.78 -19.19
N PHE A 397 -18.39 3.02 -18.09
CA PHE A 397 -17.43 3.02 -16.99
C PHE A 397 -16.64 1.72 -16.97
N ALA A 398 -15.32 1.78 -16.79
CA ALA A 398 -14.48 0.58 -16.75
C ALA A 398 -14.68 -0.21 -15.44
N LEU A 399 -14.71 -1.54 -15.57
CA LEU A 399 -14.81 -2.49 -14.46
C LEU A 399 -13.53 -3.32 -14.32
N ASP A 400 -13.00 -3.37 -13.11
CA ASP A 400 -11.92 -4.27 -12.70
C ASP A 400 -12.45 -5.34 -11.75
N TYR A 401 -11.95 -6.57 -11.88
CA TYR A 401 -12.35 -7.72 -11.06
C TYR A 401 -11.16 -8.24 -10.29
N HIS A 402 -11.31 -8.42 -8.99
CA HIS A 402 -10.26 -8.95 -8.13
C HIS A 402 -10.86 -9.99 -7.19
N HIS A 403 -10.24 -11.16 -7.08
CA HIS A 403 -10.67 -12.20 -6.16
C HIS A 403 -9.59 -12.43 -5.10
N GLU A 404 -9.78 -11.81 -3.94
CA GLU A 404 -8.84 -11.93 -2.81
C GLU A 404 -9.63 -11.78 -1.51
N PRO A 405 -10.21 -12.88 -1.00
CA PRO A 405 -11.04 -12.84 0.21
C PRO A 405 -10.32 -12.14 1.37
N GLY A 406 -10.96 -11.11 1.94
CA GLY A 406 -10.41 -10.30 3.04
C GLY A 406 -9.68 -9.03 2.60
N SER A 407 -9.34 -8.89 1.31
CA SER A 407 -8.77 -7.66 0.75
C SER A 407 -9.85 -6.58 0.59
N PRO A 408 -9.56 -5.29 0.87
CA PRO A 408 -10.50 -4.20 0.59
C PRO A 408 -10.84 -4.09 -0.91
N ARG A 409 -9.97 -4.63 -1.79
CA ARG A 409 -10.13 -4.63 -3.25
C ARG A 409 -10.98 -5.80 -3.77
N ASP A 410 -11.38 -6.76 -2.94
CA ASP A 410 -12.13 -7.96 -3.37
C ASP A 410 -13.46 -7.62 -4.05
N GLY A 411 -13.80 -8.33 -5.13
CA GLY A 411 -15.00 -8.10 -5.92
C GLY A 411 -14.78 -7.13 -7.08
N VAL A 412 -15.80 -6.33 -7.37
CA VAL A 412 -15.84 -5.48 -8.58
C VAL A 412 -15.51 -4.03 -8.23
N THR A 413 -14.60 -3.44 -8.98
CA THR A 413 -14.26 -2.01 -8.89
C THR A 413 -14.72 -1.26 -10.13
N LEU A 414 -15.55 -0.24 -9.95
CA LEU A 414 -15.96 0.72 -10.96
C LEU A 414 -14.99 1.91 -10.97
N THR A 415 -14.34 2.17 -12.11
CA THR A 415 -13.51 3.36 -12.29
C THR A 415 -14.38 4.53 -12.75
N VAL A 416 -14.38 5.61 -11.97
CA VAL A 416 -15.26 6.77 -12.14
C VAL A 416 -14.41 8.04 -12.31
N PRO A 417 -14.47 8.72 -13.47
CA PRO A 417 -13.87 10.05 -13.63
C PRO A 417 -14.48 11.06 -12.64
N LEU A 418 -13.68 11.98 -12.10
CA LEU A 418 -14.15 12.97 -11.12
C LEU A 418 -15.39 13.74 -11.61
N LEU A 419 -15.39 14.21 -12.86
CA LEU A 419 -16.52 14.89 -13.52
C LEU A 419 -17.83 14.07 -13.57
N ALA A 420 -17.73 12.75 -13.44
CA ALA A 420 -18.87 11.83 -13.48
C ALA A 420 -19.42 11.46 -12.10
N LEU A 421 -18.71 11.79 -11.01
CA LEU A 421 -18.98 11.29 -9.66
C LEU A 421 -20.43 11.54 -9.21
N ASN A 422 -20.94 12.76 -9.44
CA ASN A 422 -22.29 13.14 -9.03
C ASN A 422 -23.38 12.56 -9.94
N GLN A 423 -23.00 11.99 -11.08
CA GLN A 423 -23.91 11.37 -12.06
C GLN A 423 -23.96 9.84 -11.94
N VAL A 424 -23.11 9.22 -11.12
CA VAL A 424 -23.14 7.77 -10.86
C VAL A 424 -24.46 7.37 -10.22
N ASP A 425 -25.22 6.49 -10.85
CA ASP A 425 -26.46 5.97 -10.25
C ASP A 425 -26.13 4.94 -9.17
N ALA A 426 -26.38 5.32 -7.91
CA ALA A 426 -26.17 4.47 -6.74
C ALA A 426 -27.02 3.19 -6.80
N ALA A 427 -28.30 3.31 -7.21
CA ALA A 427 -29.20 2.18 -7.30
C ALA A 427 -28.72 1.18 -8.36
N ARG A 428 -28.27 1.68 -9.52
CA ARG A 428 -27.69 0.81 -10.57
C ARG A 428 -26.42 0.11 -10.10
N CYS A 429 -25.53 0.80 -9.38
CA CYS A 429 -24.29 0.24 -8.87
C CYS A 429 -24.52 -0.85 -7.80
N ASP A 430 -25.61 -0.73 -7.02
CA ASP A 430 -25.98 -1.72 -6.03
C ASP A 430 -26.31 -3.09 -6.64
N TRP A 431 -26.70 -3.16 -7.91
CA TRP A 431 -26.92 -4.44 -8.60
C TRP A 431 -25.63 -5.15 -9.03
N LEU A 432 -24.47 -4.47 -8.97
CA LEU A 432 -23.20 -4.96 -9.49
C LEU A 432 -23.31 -5.34 -10.98
N VAL A 433 -22.67 -6.45 -11.35
CA VAL A 433 -22.73 -7.08 -12.66
C VAL A 433 -23.61 -8.33 -12.63
N PRO A 434 -24.14 -8.80 -13.79
CA PRO A 434 -25.05 -9.93 -13.83
C PRO A 434 -24.54 -11.19 -13.12
N GLY A 435 -23.23 -11.46 -13.22
CA GLY A 435 -22.58 -12.62 -12.59
C GLY A 435 -22.60 -12.61 -11.06
N LEU A 436 -22.72 -11.45 -10.42
CA LEU A 436 -22.81 -11.32 -8.94
C LEU A 436 -24.21 -10.97 -8.44
N ALA A 437 -25.11 -10.51 -9.32
CA ALA A 437 -26.47 -10.11 -8.96
C ALA A 437 -27.23 -11.26 -8.29
N ARG A 438 -27.12 -12.48 -8.83
CA ARG A 438 -27.75 -13.68 -8.24
C ARG A 438 -27.28 -13.95 -6.82
N GLU A 439 -25.97 -13.92 -6.58
CA GLU A 439 -25.43 -14.14 -5.23
C GLU A 439 -25.91 -13.05 -4.27
N LYS A 440 -25.87 -11.78 -4.69
CA LYS A 440 -26.31 -10.64 -3.90
C LYS A 440 -27.78 -10.76 -3.48
N VAL A 441 -28.67 -11.02 -4.44
CA VAL A 441 -30.11 -11.20 -4.17
C VAL A 441 -30.35 -12.39 -3.24
N THR A 442 -29.66 -13.51 -3.48
CA THR A 442 -29.76 -14.70 -2.63
C THR A 442 -29.36 -14.40 -1.18
N ARG A 443 -28.24 -13.70 -0.97
CA ARG A 443 -27.74 -13.34 0.37
C ARG A 443 -28.67 -12.33 1.06
N LEU A 444 -29.16 -11.32 0.34
CA LEU A 444 -30.15 -10.38 0.86
C LEU A 444 -31.44 -11.07 1.28
N ALA A 445 -31.99 -11.95 0.45
CA ALA A 445 -33.19 -12.71 0.80
C ALA A 445 -32.93 -13.66 2.01
N LYS A 446 -31.73 -14.24 2.13
CA LYS A 446 -31.34 -15.03 3.33
C LYS A 446 -31.25 -14.21 4.61
N SER A 447 -30.88 -12.94 4.50
CA SER A 447 -30.70 -12.00 5.62
C SER A 447 -32.01 -11.60 6.30
N LEU A 448 -33.15 -11.84 5.64
CA LEU A 448 -34.46 -11.57 6.20
C LEU A 448 -34.75 -12.45 7.44
N PRO A 449 -35.53 -11.95 8.42
CA PRO A 449 -35.98 -12.73 9.55
C PRO A 449 -36.67 -14.03 9.10
N GLN A 450 -36.48 -15.10 9.86
CA GLN A 450 -36.98 -16.44 9.52
C GLN A 450 -38.47 -16.44 9.13
N LYS A 451 -39.32 -15.69 9.86
CA LYS A 451 -40.76 -15.58 9.56
C LYS A 451 -41.05 -15.05 8.15
N LEU A 452 -40.31 -14.04 7.69
CA LEU A 452 -40.48 -13.47 6.34
C LEU A 452 -39.82 -14.36 5.29
N ARG A 453 -38.65 -14.93 5.60
CA ARG A 453 -37.92 -15.80 4.67
C ARG A 453 -38.69 -17.07 4.30
N HIS A 454 -39.36 -17.71 5.27
CA HIS A 454 -40.19 -18.90 5.02
C HIS A 454 -41.35 -18.61 4.05
N GLN A 455 -41.86 -17.38 4.05
CA GLN A 455 -42.97 -16.96 3.18
C GLN A 455 -42.52 -16.64 1.75
N LEU A 456 -41.21 -16.56 1.48
CA LEU A 456 -40.67 -16.43 0.12
C LEU A 456 -40.67 -17.77 -0.65
N GLY A 457 -40.95 -18.89 0.01
CA GLY A 457 -40.88 -20.22 -0.59
C GLY A 457 -39.44 -20.72 -0.79
N PRO A 458 -39.22 -21.66 -1.72
CA PRO A 458 -37.89 -22.14 -2.06
C PRO A 458 -37.03 -21.00 -2.59
N LEU A 459 -35.93 -20.72 -1.88
CA LEU A 459 -35.13 -19.52 -2.14
C LEU A 459 -34.56 -19.46 -3.58
N GLN A 460 -34.16 -20.60 -4.14
CA GLN A 460 -33.62 -20.64 -5.51
C GLN A 460 -34.68 -20.24 -6.53
N GLU A 461 -35.89 -20.80 -6.43
CA GLU A 461 -37.03 -20.48 -7.30
C GLU A 461 -37.45 -19.01 -7.16
N PHE A 462 -37.47 -18.49 -5.92
CA PHE A 462 -37.74 -17.08 -5.66
C PHE A 462 -36.73 -16.17 -6.36
N VAL A 463 -35.43 -16.44 -6.20
CA VAL A 463 -34.35 -15.64 -6.80
C VAL A 463 -34.41 -15.70 -8.33
N ASP A 464 -34.64 -16.88 -8.91
CA ASP A 464 -34.78 -17.06 -10.36
C ASP A 464 -35.95 -16.26 -10.92
N SER A 465 -37.12 -16.38 -10.30
CA SER A 465 -38.32 -15.65 -10.72
C SER A 465 -38.16 -14.14 -10.55
N PHE A 466 -37.56 -13.72 -9.43
CA PHE A 466 -37.30 -12.32 -9.14
C PHE A 466 -36.38 -11.67 -10.17
N LEU A 467 -35.24 -12.31 -10.49
CA LEU A 467 -34.27 -11.78 -11.44
C LEU A 467 -34.85 -11.67 -12.85
N ARG A 468 -35.64 -12.67 -13.29
CA ARG A 468 -36.34 -12.62 -14.58
C ARG A 468 -37.35 -11.47 -14.64
N ALA A 469 -38.06 -11.21 -13.55
CA ALA A 469 -39.07 -10.16 -13.49
C ALA A 469 -38.51 -8.74 -13.27
N ASN A 470 -37.21 -8.60 -12.94
CA ASN A 470 -36.57 -7.33 -12.59
C ASN A 470 -35.27 -7.09 -13.39
N GLU A 471 -35.25 -7.48 -14.67
CA GLU A 471 -34.09 -7.30 -15.56
C GLU A 471 -33.70 -5.82 -15.73
N HIS A 472 -34.68 -4.90 -15.61
CA HIS A 472 -34.49 -3.45 -15.66
C HIS A 472 -34.92 -2.77 -14.35
N ALA A 473 -34.30 -3.15 -13.24
CA ALA A 473 -34.63 -2.58 -11.94
C ALA A 473 -34.22 -1.09 -11.84
N ASP A 474 -35.19 -0.26 -11.43
CA ASP A 474 -35.07 1.19 -11.20
C ASP A 474 -34.76 1.54 -9.74
N ALA A 475 -34.39 0.54 -8.95
CA ALA A 475 -34.35 0.63 -7.49
C ALA A 475 -33.25 -0.24 -6.89
N PRO A 476 -32.75 0.07 -5.68
CA PRO A 476 -31.82 -0.81 -4.97
C PRO A 476 -32.41 -2.21 -4.76
N PRO A 477 -31.59 -3.28 -4.75
CA PRO A 477 -32.06 -4.67 -4.68
C PRO A 477 -33.02 -4.97 -3.52
N ALA A 478 -32.78 -4.43 -2.33
CA ALA A 478 -33.66 -4.63 -1.17
C ALA A 478 -35.08 -4.05 -1.41
N GLN A 479 -35.16 -2.87 -2.01
CA GLN A 479 -36.44 -2.24 -2.35
C GLN A 479 -37.15 -3.01 -3.46
N ALA A 480 -36.41 -3.44 -4.49
CA ALA A 480 -36.95 -4.24 -5.57
C ALA A 480 -37.51 -5.58 -5.06
N ILE A 481 -36.80 -6.28 -4.16
CA ILE A 481 -37.27 -7.50 -3.50
C ILE A 481 -38.57 -7.23 -2.73
N ALA A 482 -38.64 -6.14 -1.94
CA ALA A 482 -39.83 -5.81 -1.17
C ALA A 482 -41.04 -5.49 -2.07
N ARG A 483 -40.84 -4.73 -3.16
CA ARG A 483 -41.89 -4.45 -4.16
C ARG A 483 -42.38 -5.73 -4.84
N TYR A 484 -41.45 -6.59 -5.25
CA TYR A 484 -41.77 -7.86 -5.90
C TYR A 484 -42.52 -8.81 -4.96
N ALA A 485 -42.06 -8.97 -3.72
CA ALA A 485 -42.73 -9.78 -2.70
C ALA A 485 -44.14 -9.25 -2.40
N ARG A 486 -44.34 -7.92 -2.42
CA ARG A 486 -45.67 -7.33 -2.26
C ARG A 486 -46.58 -7.61 -3.44
N ARG A 487 -46.06 -7.56 -4.67
CA ARG A 487 -46.83 -7.75 -5.90
C ARG A 487 -47.21 -9.21 -6.14
N GLU A 488 -46.24 -10.12 -6.05
CA GLU A 488 -46.43 -11.54 -6.41
C GLU A 488 -46.87 -12.42 -5.24
N LEU A 489 -46.44 -12.08 -4.01
CA LEU A 489 -46.70 -12.91 -2.81
C LEU A 489 -47.65 -12.23 -1.81
N ASN A 490 -48.13 -11.02 -2.12
CA ASN A 490 -48.87 -10.15 -1.20
C ASN A 490 -48.16 -9.93 0.16
N LEU A 491 -46.84 -10.10 0.19
CA LEU A 491 -46.03 -10.07 1.40
C LEU A 491 -45.48 -8.66 1.65
N ALA A 492 -45.82 -8.05 2.78
CA ALA A 492 -45.24 -6.79 3.20
C ALA A 492 -43.87 -7.02 3.86
N VAL A 493 -42.79 -6.69 3.15
CA VAL A 493 -41.42 -6.75 3.67
C VAL A 493 -40.92 -5.34 3.97
N PRO A 494 -40.78 -4.95 5.25
CA PRO A 494 -40.11 -3.71 5.64
C PRO A 494 -38.65 -3.67 5.18
N LEU A 495 -38.13 -2.52 4.73
CA LEU A 495 -36.72 -2.43 4.30
C LEU A 495 -35.73 -2.60 5.46
N ASP A 496 -36.12 -2.17 6.66
CA ASP A 496 -35.38 -2.40 7.92
C ASP A 496 -35.33 -3.87 8.34
N ALA A 497 -36.02 -4.78 7.64
CA ALA A 497 -35.92 -6.22 7.86
C ALA A 497 -34.69 -6.84 7.18
N PHE A 498 -34.14 -6.22 6.14
CA PHE A 498 -32.90 -6.71 5.53
C PHE A 498 -31.72 -6.46 6.48
N ARG A 499 -30.67 -7.29 6.36
CA ARG A 499 -29.41 -7.10 7.11
C ARG A 499 -28.24 -6.99 6.12
N PRO A 500 -28.13 -5.88 5.35
CA PRO A 500 -27.09 -5.71 4.34
C PRO A 500 -25.66 -5.84 4.90
N GLU A 501 -25.46 -5.50 6.17
CA GLU A 501 -24.20 -5.64 6.90
C GLU A 501 -23.69 -7.09 6.99
N THR A 502 -24.54 -8.08 6.74
CA THR A 502 -24.16 -9.50 6.70
C THR A 502 -23.61 -9.94 5.34
N LEU A 503 -23.70 -9.09 4.31
CA LEU A 503 -23.15 -9.39 2.99
C LEU A 503 -21.62 -9.30 3.02
N PRO A 504 -20.92 -10.28 2.42
CA PRO A 504 -19.50 -10.16 2.14
C PRO A 504 -19.15 -8.88 1.37
N ALA A 505 -17.94 -8.36 1.59
CA ALA A 505 -17.47 -7.13 0.98
C ALA A 505 -17.61 -7.13 -0.56
N HIS A 506 -17.31 -8.25 -1.23
CA HIS A 506 -17.38 -8.38 -2.69
C HIS A 506 -18.77 -8.22 -3.30
N LEU A 507 -19.83 -8.28 -2.48
CA LEU A 507 -21.21 -8.02 -2.91
C LEU A 507 -21.59 -6.53 -2.84
N TRP A 508 -20.60 -5.66 -2.68
CA TRP A 508 -20.72 -4.21 -2.75
C TRP A 508 -19.81 -3.68 -3.86
N MET A 509 -20.26 -2.68 -4.62
CA MET A 509 -19.42 -2.06 -5.64
C MET A 509 -18.29 -1.32 -4.94
N ASN A 510 -17.06 -1.53 -5.38
CA ASN A 510 -15.95 -0.67 -5.01
C ASN A 510 -15.83 0.45 -6.06
N PHE A 511 -15.56 1.67 -5.64
CA PHE A 511 -15.41 2.81 -6.54
C PHE A 511 -13.97 3.29 -6.50
N ARG A 512 -13.39 3.55 -7.66
CA ARG A 512 -12.08 4.21 -7.83
C ARG A 512 -12.31 5.53 -8.55
N ILE A 513 -12.11 6.64 -7.84
CA ILE A 513 -12.25 7.97 -8.42
C ILE A 513 -10.91 8.39 -9.04
N VAL A 514 -10.93 8.77 -10.31
CA VAL A 514 -9.74 9.17 -11.06
C VAL A 514 -9.85 10.60 -11.59
N ASP A 515 -8.71 11.28 -11.72
CA ASP A 515 -8.62 12.54 -12.45
C ASP A 515 -8.53 12.34 -13.98
N GLU A 516 -8.37 13.43 -14.72
CA GLU A 516 -8.24 13.44 -16.19
C GLU A 516 -7.00 12.69 -16.71
N HIS A 517 -5.97 12.50 -15.86
CA HIS A 517 -4.75 11.77 -16.17
C HIS A 517 -4.80 10.30 -15.73
N GLY A 518 -5.93 9.84 -15.19
CA GLY A 518 -6.11 8.47 -14.68
C GLY A 518 -5.49 8.23 -13.30
N ARG A 519 -5.02 9.28 -12.60
CA ARG A 519 -4.49 9.14 -11.24
C ARG A 519 -5.63 8.95 -10.25
N GLN A 520 -5.49 7.96 -9.37
CA GLN A 520 -6.47 7.70 -8.32
C GLN A 520 -6.47 8.85 -7.28
N LEU A 521 -7.63 9.47 -7.10
CA LEU A 521 -7.89 10.50 -6.09
C LEU A 521 -8.42 9.91 -4.79
N ALA A 522 -9.36 8.97 -4.89
CA ALA A 522 -9.92 8.25 -3.75
C ALA A 522 -10.45 6.88 -4.17
N SER A 523 -10.67 5.98 -3.20
CA SER A 523 -11.32 4.70 -3.45
C SER A 523 -12.07 4.22 -2.22
N GLY A 524 -13.21 3.57 -2.43
CA GLY A 524 -13.99 2.95 -1.36
C GLY A 524 -15.34 2.43 -1.85
N ARG A 525 -16.10 1.79 -0.95
CA ARG A 525 -17.42 1.21 -1.27
C ARG A 525 -18.60 2.12 -0.93
N ASN A 526 -18.34 3.24 -0.24
CA ASN A 526 -19.37 4.19 0.16
C ASN A 526 -19.38 5.37 -0.82
N LEU A 527 -20.25 5.30 -1.84
CA LEU A 527 -20.40 6.36 -2.83
C LEU A 527 -20.84 7.69 -2.20
N ALA A 528 -21.68 7.65 -1.16
CA ALA A 528 -22.14 8.86 -0.47
C ALA A 528 -20.97 9.58 0.24
N GLN A 529 -20.06 8.82 0.86
CA GLN A 529 -18.85 9.39 1.45
C GLN A 529 -17.93 9.99 0.37
N LEU A 530 -17.71 9.27 -0.74
CA LEU A 530 -16.88 9.77 -1.84
C LEU A 530 -17.46 11.07 -2.44
N ARG A 531 -18.79 11.18 -2.53
CA ARG A 531 -19.48 12.41 -2.93
C ARG A 531 -19.33 13.54 -1.91
N ALA A 532 -19.37 13.23 -0.62
CA ALA A 532 -19.13 14.24 0.41
C ALA A 532 -17.70 14.80 0.34
N GLU A 533 -16.72 13.95 0.04
CA GLU A 533 -15.30 14.34 -0.03
C GLU A 533 -14.93 15.06 -1.34
N LEU A 534 -15.44 14.61 -2.49
CA LEU A 534 -15.00 15.05 -3.81
C LEU A 534 -16.12 15.66 -4.67
N GLY A 535 -17.37 15.55 -4.26
CA GLY A 535 -18.53 15.98 -5.05
C GLY A 535 -18.62 17.48 -5.27
N GLN A 536 -18.12 18.31 -4.34
CA GLN A 536 -18.02 19.75 -4.56
C GLN A 536 -17.03 20.07 -5.68
N LYS A 537 -15.82 19.50 -5.61
CA LYS A 537 -14.78 19.66 -6.63
C LYS A 537 -15.25 19.15 -8.00
N ALA A 538 -15.94 18.02 -8.03
CA ALA A 538 -16.56 17.49 -9.24
C ALA A 538 -17.57 18.46 -9.86
N GLY A 539 -18.41 19.09 -9.02
CA GLY A 539 -19.39 20.07 -9.46
C GLY A 539 -18.79 21.38 -9.94
N GLU A 540 -17.73 21.87 -9.30
CA GLU A 540 -17.01 23.08 -9.72
C GLU A 540 -16.38 22.88 -11.10
N GLN A 541 -15.68 21.76 -11.32
CA GLN A 541 -15.10 21.43 -12.62
C GLN A 541 -16.18 21.24 -13.70
N PHE A 542 -17.30 20.61 -13.36
CA PHE A 542 -18.43 20.48 -14.26
C PHE A 542 -19.01 21.85 -14.63
N ALA A 543 -19.19 22.75 -13.66
CA ALA A 543 -19.74 24.08 -13.89
C ALA A 543 -18.79 24.99 -14.70
N GLU A 544 -17.48 24.87 -14.53
CA GLU A 544 -16.48 25.55 -15.37
C GLU A 544 -16.57 25.06 -16.82
N LEU A 545 -16.63 23.74 -17.01
CA LEU A 545 -16.79 23.14 -18.31
C LEU A 545 -18.09 23.57 -18.99
N ALA A 546 -19.22 23.50 -18.28
CA ALA A 546 -20.51 23.91 -18.82
C ALA A 546 -20.56 25.39 -19.21
N ARG A 547 -19.94 26.29 -18.42
CA ARG A 547 -19.82 27.71 -18.75
C ARG A 547 -18.98 27.98 -20.01
N SER A 548 -17.99 27.13 -20.29
CA SER A 548 -17.19 27.24 -21.51
C SER A 548 -17.98 26.82 -22.77
N ASP A 549 -18.87 25.83 -22.63
CA ASP A 549 -19.72 25.34 -23.72
C ASP A 549 -20.90 26.29 -23.99
N ALA A 550 -21.51 26.83 -22.93
CA ALA A 550 -22.58 27.82 -23.00
C ALA A 550 -22.38 28.94 -21.96
N PRO A 551 -21.84 30.11 -22.36
CA PRO A 551 -21.64 31.24 -21.46
C PRO A 551 -22.97 31.73 -20.87
N ALA A 552 -23.08 31.70 -19.55
CA ALA A 552 -24.29 32.11 -18.85
C ALA A 552 -24.42 33.65 -18.86
N ALA A 553 -25.30 34.18 -19.71
CA ALA A 553 -25.59 35.61 -19.76
C ALA A 553 -26.37 36.05 -18.51
N LYS A 554 -25.97 37.18 -17.91
CA LYS A 554 -26.75 37.84 -16.85
C LYS A 554 -27.97 38.50 -17.44
N VAL A 555 -29.15 38.14 -16.94
CA VAL A 555 -30.45 38.61 -17.41
C VAL A 555 -31.29 39.13 -16.25
N THR A 556 -32.20 40.06 -16.54
CA THR A 556 -33.15 40.62 -15.57
C THR A 556 -34.61 40.37 -15.99
N ALA A 557 -34.82 39.67 -17.11
CA ALA A 557 -36.10 39.30 -17.70
C ALA A 557 -36.02 37.90 -18.32
N TRP A 558 -37.16 37.26 -18.59
CA TRP A 558 -37.21 35.96 -19.25
C TRP A 558 -36.92 36.09 -20.76
N ASN A 559 -35.65 36.00 -21.16
CA ASN A 559 -35.19 36.19 -22.54
C ASN A 559 -34.22 35.09 -23.04
N PHE A 560 -34.24 33.91 -22.40
CA PHE A 560 -33.31 32.80 -22.66
C PHE A 560 -34.00 31.54 -23.24
N GLY A 561 -35.24 31.64 -23.70
CA GLY A 561 -36.00 30.52 -24.25
C GLY A 561 -36.72 29.69 -23.17
N ASP A 562 -37.14 28.48 -23.56
CA ASP A 562 -37.79 27.53 -22.65
C ASP A 562 -36.74 26.67 -21.93
N LEU A 563 -37.04 26.27 -20.69
CA LEU A 563 -36.14 25.47 -19.87
C LEU A 563 -36.33 23.98 -20.16
N GLU A 564 -35.31 23.37 -20.75
CA GLU A 564 -35.23 21.91 -20.94
C GLU A 564 -35.04 21.18 -19.60
N GLU A 565 -35.38 19.88 -19.53
CA GLU A 565 -35.18 19.09 -18.30
C GLU A 565 -33.73 18.65 -18.11
N VAL A 566 -33.02 18.43 -19.21
CA VAL A 566 -31.62 18.01 -19.27
C VAL A 566 -30.97 18.65 -20.50
N MET A 567 -29.69 18.99 -20.37
CA MET A 567 -28.85 19.52 -21.45
C MET A 567 -27.60 18.64 -21.61
N GLU A 568 -27.13 18.50 -22.85
CA GLU A 568 -25.84 17.86 -23.14
C GLU A 568 -24.71 18.87 -23.05
N VAL A 569 -23.70 18.60 -22.22
CA VAL A 569 -22.45 19.38 -22.11
C VAL A 569 -21.32 18.58 -22.73
N ARG A 570 -20.64 19.14 -23.74
CA ARG A 570 -19.57 18.40 -24.46
C ARG A 570 -18.19 18.63 -23.85
N HIS A 571 -17.41 17.56 -23.71
CA HIS A 571 -16.01 17.61 -23.27
C HIS A 571 -15.15 16.62 -24.05
N GLY A 572 -14.35 17.14 -24.99
CA GLY A 572 -13.57 16.31 -25.90
C GLY A 572 -14.47 15.36 -26.71
N SER A 573 -14.27 14.05 -26.55
CA SER A 573 -15.09 13.01 -27.17
C SER A 573 -16.22 12.48 -26.28
N GLN A 574 -16.46 13.10 -25.11
CA GLN A 574 -17.47 12.67 -24.14
C GLN A 574 -18.61 13.67 -24.05
N THR A 575 -19.83 13.15 -23.89
CA THR A 575 -21.04 13.96 -23.62
C THR A 575 -21.45 13.77 -22.16
N LEU A 576 -21.63 14.88 -21.45
CA LEU A 576 -22.09 14.89 -20.07
C LEU A 576 -23.54 15.35 -20.00
N ILE A 577 -24.36 14.79 -19.12
CA ILE A 577 -25.71 15.29 -18.86
C ILE A 577 -25.59 16.38 -17.79
N GLY A 578 -26.24 17.50 -18.03
CA GLY A 578 -26.38 18.61 -17.10
C GLY A 578 -27.84 19.02 -16.93
N TYR A 579 -28.14 19.69 -15.83
CA TYR A 579 -29.50 20.12 -15.48
C TYR A 579 -29.53 21.65 -15.44
N PRO A 580 -30.30 22.32 -16.32
CA PRO A 580 -30.35 23.76 -16.34
C PRO A 580 -31.13 24.32 -15.14
N GLY A 581 -30.65 25.43 -14.60
CA GLY A 581 -31.28 26.17 -13.51
C GLY A 581 -30.92 27.65 -13.55
N LEU A 582 -31.74 28.48 -12.92
CA LEU A 582 -31.46 29.91 -12.80
C LEU A 582 -30.62 30.17 -11.56
N ALA A 583 -29.43 30.73 -11.69
CA ALA A 583 -28.61 31.15 -10.55
C ALA A 583 -28.89 32.62 -10.18
N ASP A 584 -28.98 32.94 -8.89
CA ASP A 584 -29.18 34.30 -8.36
C ASP A 584 -27.83 35.04 -8.26
N HIS A 585 -27.73 36.24 -8.83
CA HIS A 585 -26.58 37.14 -8.77
C HIS A 585 -26.92 38.50 -8.13
N GLU A 586 -27.94 38.54 -7.26
CA GLU A 586 -28.47 39.71 -6.55
C GLU A 586 -29.18 40.75 -7.44
N ASP A 587 -28.49 41.27 -8.45
CA ASP A 587 -28.99 42.28 -9.39
C ASP A 587 -29.50 41.68 -10.71
N SER A 588 -29.21 40.40 -10.92
CA SER A 588 -29.46 39.65 -12.15
C SER A 588 -29.59 38.16 -11.84
N VAL A 589 -29.99 37.38 -12.85
CA VAL A 589 -29.95 35.91 -12.81
C VAL A 589 -29.21 35.41 -14.05
N SER A 590 -28.72 34.18 -14.02
CA SER A 590 -28.10 33.53 -15.18
C SER A 590 -28.66 32.13 -15.35
N LEU A 591 -28.77 31.67 -16.61
CA LEU A 591 -29.08 30.28 -16.91
C LEU A 591 -27.79 29.46 -16.83
N GLU A 592 -27.67 28.62 -15.82
CA GLU A 592 -26.49 27.79 -15.56
C GLU A 592 -26.85 26.30 -15.60
N VAL A 593 -25.87 25.46 -15.91
CA VAL A 593 -26.04 24.02 -16.00
C VAL A 593 -25.31 23.34 -14.84
N PHE A 594 -26.04 22.53 -14.07
CA PHE A 594 -25.55 21.86 -12.88
C PHE A 594 -25.35 20.36 -13.12
N ASP A 595 -24.52 19.74 -12.29
CA ASP A 595 -24.16 18.32 -12.36
C ASP A 595 -25.19 17.37 -11.71
N SER A 596 -26.20 17.91 -11.03
CA SER A 596 -27.32 17.15 -10.47
C SER A 596 -28.65 17.92 -10.54
N ALA A 597 -29.75 17.17 -10.68
CA ALA A 597 -31.10 17.74 -10.74
C ALA A 597 -31.48 18.48 -9.44
N GLU A 598 -31.03 17.98 -8.28
CA GLU A 598 -31.30 18.58 -6.98
C GLU A 598 -30.66 19.97 -6.85
N LYS A 599 -29.37 20.09 -7.20
CA LYS A 599 -28.66 21.38 -7.19
C LYS A 599 -29.27 22.36 -8.19
N ALA A 600 -29.59 21.89 -9.40
CA ALA A 600 -30.28 22.70 -10.39
C ALA A 600 -31.61 23.22 -9.87
N ARG A 601 -32.41 22.37 -9.23
CA ARG A 601 -33.72 22.73 -8.66
C ARG A 601 -33.58 23.75 -7.53
N GLU A 602 -32.60 23.60 -6.64
CA GLU A 602 -32.35 24.53 -5.54
C GLU A 602 -31.91 25.90 -6.05
N ALA A 603 -30.91 25.94 -6.96
CA ALA A 603 -30.48 27.18 -7.60
C ALA A 603 -31.63 27.81 -8.36
N HIS A 604 -32.32 27.04 -9.22
CA HIS A 604 -33.44 27.52 -10.01
C HIS A 604 -34.55 28.13 -9.16
N ARG A 605 -34.86 27.57 -7.97
CA ARG A 605 -35.83 28.16 -7.05
C ARG A 605 -35.44 29.56 -6.63
N THR A 606 -34.18 29.77 -6.23
CA THR A 606 -33.69 31.09 -5.77
C THR A 606 -33.57 32.08 -6.92
N GLY A 607 -33.02 31.65 -8.07
CA GLY A 607 -32.93 32.47 -9.27
C GLY A 607 -34.30 32.85 -9.84
N LEU A 608 -35.26 31.93 -9.90
CA LEU A 608 -36.60 32.23 -10.39
C LEU A 608 -37.32 33.27 -9.50
N ARG A 609 -37.19 33.14 -8.18
CA ARG A 609 -37.68 34.13 -7.22
C ARG A 609 -37.04 35.50 -7.43
N ARG A 610 -35.71 35.54 -7.65
CA ARG A 610 -35.00 36.78 -7.99
C ARG A 610 -35.55 37.40 -9.26
N LEU A 611 -35.77 36.60 -10.30
CA LEU A 611 -36.29 37.07 -11.58
C LEU A 611 -37.68 37.72 -11.43
N PHE A 612 -38.57 37.11 -10.64
CA PHE A 612 -39.86 37.73 -10.28
C PHE A 612 -39.69 39.06 -9.54
N ARG A 613 -38.76 39.13 -8.58
CA ARG A 613 -38.48 40.37 -7.83
C ARG A 613 -37.94 41.49 -8.72
N LEU A 614 -37.04 41.17 -9.65
CA LEU A 614 -36.50 42.14 -10.62
C LEU A 614 -37.61 42.68 -11.53
N GLN A 615 -38.51 41.82 -11.98
CA GLN A 615 -39.65 42.20 -12.83
C GLN A 615 -40.75 42.97 -12.07
N LEU A 616 -40.88 42.75 -10.76
CA LEU A 616 -41.85 43.42 -9.87
C LEU A 616 -41.17 44.41 -8.91
N LYS A 617 -40.10 45.09 -9.36
CA LYS A 617 -39.27 45.98 -8.54
C LYS A 617 -40.07 47.11 -7.86
N GLU A 618 -41.11 47.63 -8.51
CA GLU A 618 -41.93 48.71 -7.95
C GLU A 618 -42.77 48.20 -6.77
N GLN A 619 -43.35 46.99 -6.89
CA GLN A 619 -44.06 46.33 -5.79
C GLN A 619 -43.12 46.00 -4.64
N ALA A 620 -41.92 45.47 -4.93
CA ALA A 620 -40.91 45.20 -3.92
C ALA A 620 -40.51 46.47 -3.15
N ARG A 621 -40.18 47.56 -3.86
CA ARG A 621 -39.88 48.87 -3.26
C ARG A 621 -41.05 49.43 -2.45
N HIS A 622 -42.28 49.25 -2.91
CA HIS A 622 -43.47 49.68 -2.19
C HIS A 622 -43.62 48.91 -0.86
N ILE A 623 -43.42 47.58 -0.87
CA ILE A 623 -43.44 46.76 0.34
C ILE A 623 -42.34 47.19 1.33
N GLU A 624 -41.12 47.44 0.86
CA GLU A 624 -40.00 47.88 1.72
C GLU A 624 -40.24 49.22 2.42
N LYS A 625 -40.98 50.13 1.77
CA LYS A 625 -41.33 51.45 2.30
C LYS A 625 -42.57 51.40 3.20
N ASN A 626 -43.56 50.57 2.89
CA ASN A 626 -44.90 50.59 3.49
C ASN A 626 -45.22 49.36 4.35
N LEU A 627 -44.30 48.97 5.23
CA LEU A 627 -44.47 47.85 6.16
C LEU A 627 -45.45 48.20 7.32
N PRO A 628 -46.56 47.44 7.51
CA PRO A 628 -47.49 47.66 8.62
C PRO A 628 -46.87 47.35 9.99
N GLY A 629 -47.23 48.11 11.03
CA GLY A 629 -46.84 47.80 12.43
C GLY A 629 -45.36 48.03 12.77
N SER A 630 -44.69 48.92 12.02
CA SER A 630 -43.23 48.96 11.85
C SER A 630 -42.40 49.16 13.12
N GLN A 631 -42.83 49.94 14.11
CA GLN A 631 -41.94 50.25 15.24
C GLN A 631 -41.84 49.11 16.27
N ALA A 632 -42.97 48.60 16.78
CA ALA A 632 -42.96 47.56 17.81
C ALA A 632 -42.40 46.23 17.27
N MET A 633 -42.77 45.87 16.04
CA MET A 633 -42.28 44.67 15.36
C MET A 633 -40.76 44.73 15.16
N VAL A 634 -40.23 45.87 14.70
CA VAL A 634 -38.78 46.05 14.51
C VAL A 634 -38.02 45.93 15.83
N LEU A 635 -38.52 46.56 16.91
CA LEU A 635 -37.89 46.48 18.23
C LEU A 635 -37.85 45.04 18.76
N GLN A 636 -38.92 44.27 18.56
CA GLN A 636 -38.99 42.87 18.99
C GLN A 636 -38.14 41.95 18.10
N PHE A 637 -37.95 42.31 16.83
CA PHE A 637 -37.09 41.56 15.91
C PHE A 637 -35.59 41.76 16.17
N ALA A 638 -35.19 42.84 16.85
CA ALA A 638 -33.78 43.17 17.09
C ALA A 638 -32.96 42.07 17.81
N VAL A 639 -33.63 41.11 18.45
CA VAL A 639 -33.00 39.92 19.06
C VAL A 639 -32.52 38.91 18.01
N PHE A 640 -33.07 38.94 16.79
CA PHE A 640 -32.76 38.00 15.70
C PHE A 640 -31.86 38.60 14.62
N GLY A 641 -32.03 39.88 14.30
CA GLY A 641 -31.26 40.53 13.24
C GLY A 641 -31.63 41.99 13.02
N GLU A 642 -31.14 42.55 11.92
CA GLU A 642 -31.35 43.95 11.58
C GLU A 642 -32.69 44.21 10.89
N VAL A 643 -33.08 45.48 10.79
CA VAL A 643 -34.30 45.87 10.05
C VAL A 643 -34.25 45.42 8.60
N ALA A 644 -33.07 45.46 7.97
CA ALA A 644 -32.87 44.99 6.61
C ALA A 644 -33.16 43.48 6.48
N ASP A 645 -32.72 42.67 7.45
CA ASP A 645 -33.01 41.22 7.47
C ASP A 645 -34.52 40.97 7.55
N LEU A 646 -35.24 41.72 8.39
CA LEU A 646 -36.69 41.59 8.52
C LEU A 646 -37.41 41.93 7.20
N LYS A 647 -37.01 43.03 6.56
CA LYS A 647 -37.57 43.45 5.26
C LYS A 647 -37.34 42.39 4.19
N GLU A 648 -36.12 41.88 4.10
CA GLU A 648 -35.74 40.86 3.12
C GLU A 648 -36.53 39.57 3.31
N GLN A 649 -36.68 39.10 4.56
CA GLN A 649 -37.47 37.90 4.82
C GLN A 649 -38.95 38.06 4.48
N LEU A 650 -39.53 39.23 4.77
CA LEU A 650 -40.92 39.53 4.44
C LEU A 650 -41.14 39.57 2.92
N LEU A 651 -40.19 40.15 2.18
CA LEU A 651 -40.21 40.10 0.72
C LEU A 651 -40.08 38.66 0.22
N ALA A 652 -39.08 37.92 0.67
CA ALA A 652 -38.85 36.54 0.25
C ALA A 652 -40.09 35.67 0.48
N ALA A 653 -40.71 35.74 1.67
CA ALA A 653 -41.93 35.00 2.00
C ALA A 653 -43.14 35.46 1.16
N ALA A 654 -43.28 36.76 0.91
CA ALA A 654 -44.37 37.30 0.09
C ALA A 654 -44.24 36.85 -1.38
N PHE A 655 -43.04 36.88 -1.94
CA PHE A 655 -42.78 36.41 -3.29
C PHE A 655 -42.90 34.88 -3.38
N ASP A 656 -42.39 34.12 -2.41
CA ASP A 656 -42.59 32.66 -2.37
C ASP A 656 -44.09 32.31 -2.43
N ARG A 657 -44.91 33.00 -1.65
CA ARG A 657 -46.37 32.83 -1.65
C ARG A 657 -47.06 33.44 -2.87
N ALA A 658 -46.47 34.42 -3.54
CA ALA A 658 -47.08 35.04 -4.72
C ALA A 658 -46.75 34.30 -6.02
N CYS A 659 -45.58 33.67 -6.16
CA CYS A 659 -45.12 33.13 -7.44
C CYS A 659 -44.44 31.76 -7.41
N MET A 660 -44.08 31.19 -6.25
CA MET A 660 -43.26 29.96 -6.17
C MET A 660 -44.05 28.67 -5.93
N GLN A 661 -45.36 28.65 -6.17
CA GLN A 661 -46.15 27.41 -6.18
C GLN A 661 -45.75 26.52 -7.35
N GLU A 662 -45.62 25.22 -7.10
CA GLU A 662 -45.41 24.22 -8.15
C GLU A 662 -46.70 23.98 -8.96
N PRO A 663 -46.60 23.72 -10.27
CA PRO A 663 -45.36 23.67 -11.07
C PRO A 663 -44.77 25.08 -11.31
N TRP A 664 -43.43 25.15 -11.30
CA TRP A 664 -42.71 26.38 -11.63
C TRP A 664 -42.71 26.64 -13.13
N PRO A 665 -42.75 27.91 -13.57
CA PRO A 665 -42.67 28.26 -14.98
C PRO A 665 -41.45 27.66 -15.67
N ARG A 666 -41.68 27.04 -16.83
CA ARG A 666 -40.63 26.55 -17.74
C ARG A 666 -40.58 27.29 -19.07
N SER A 667 -41.60 28.09 -19.36
CA SER A 667 -41.66 28.94 -20.55
C SER A 667 -41.90 30.40 -20.20
N ARG A 668 -41.60 31.28 -21.18
CA ARG A 668 -41.85 32.73 -21.05
C ARG A 668 -43.33 33.03 -20.77
N ALA A 669 -44.25 32.34 -21.44
CA ALA A 669 -45.68 32.56 -21.29
C ALA A 669 -46.17 32.19 -19.88
N GLU A 670 -45.68 31.08 -19.32
CA GLU A 670 -46.00 30.67 -17.95
C GLU A 670 -45.46 31.66 -16.92
N PHE A 671 -44.24 32.17 -17.14
CA PHE A 671 -43.62 33.16 -16.28
C PHE A 671 -44.40 34.48 -16.29
N GLU A 672 -44.73 35.00 -17.46
CA GLU A 672 -45.49 36.25 -17.61
C GLU A 672 -46.88 36.15 -16.97
N ARG A 673 -47.59 35.01 -17.14
CA ARG A 673 -48.87 34.74 -16.46
C ARG A 673 -48.71 34.77 -14.94
N ARG A 674 -47.73 34.02 -14.41
CA ARG A 674 -47.48 33.95 -12.96
C ARG A 674 -47.06 35.32 -12.39
N ARG A 675 -46.31 36.12 -13.16
CA ARG A 675 -45.90 37.48 -12.80
C ARG A 675 -47.10 38.40 -12.64
N GLU A 676 -48.05 38.37 -13.58
CA GLU A 676 -49.23 39.25 -13.51
C GLU A 676 -50.18 38.85 -12.38
N GLU A 677 -50.38 37.55 -12.16
CA GLU A 677 -51.09 37.04 -10.98
C GLU A 677 -50.42 37.49 -9.68
N ALA A 678 -49.09 37.39 -9.59
CA ALA A 678 -48.31 37.84 -8.43
C ALA A 678 -48.40 39.36 -8.23
N ARG A 679 -48.34 40.15 -9.32
CA ARG A 679 -48.38 41.62 -9.29
C ARG A 679 -49.61 42.15 -8.56
N SER A 680 -50.77 41.53 -8.78
CA SER A 680 -52.04 41.96 -8.18
C SER A 680 -52.15 41.65 -6.67
N ARG A 681 -51.42 40.65 -6.17
CA ARG A 681 -51.59 40.11 -4.80
C ARG A 681 -50.38 40.25 -3.88
N VAL A 682 -49.16 40.42 -4.40
CA VAL A 682 -47.92 40.37 -3.60
C VAL A 682 -47.89 41.39 -2.46
N THR A 683 -48.40 42.60 -2.68
CA THR A 683 -48.48 43.64 -1.63
C THR A 683 -49.43 43.24 -0.51
N LEU A 684 -50.59 42.66 -0.83
CA LEU A 684 -51.56 42.19 0.18
C LEU A 684 -50.99 41.01 0.98
N LEU A 685 -50.32 40.08 0.30
CA LEU A 685 -49.65 38.95 0.94
C LEU A 685 -48.54 39.42 1.88
N ALA A 686 -47.73 40.40 1.47
CA ALA A 686 -46.70 40.98 2.32
C ALA A 686 -47.28 41.63 3.58
N GLN A 687 -48.40 42.36 3.47
CA GLN A 687 -49.08 42.95 4.62
C GLN A 687 -49.65 41.90 5.58
N GLU A 688 -50.20 40.80 5.04
CA GLU A 688 -50.70 39.68 5.84
C GLU A 688 -49.57 38.99 6.60
N ILE A 689 -48.44 38.71 5.93
CA ILE A 689 -47.25 38.09 6.53
C ILE A 689 -46.65 39.04 7.58
N ALA A 690 -46.54 40.34 7.31
CA ALA A 690 -46.04 41.33 8.27
C ALA A 690 -46.92 41.39 9.54
N ARG A 691 -48.25 41.36 9.39
CA ARG A 691 -49.18 41.29 10.53
C ARG A 691 -48.94 40.04 11.37
N LEU A 692 -48.80 38.88 10.71
CA LEU A 692 -48.51 37.62 11.39
C LEU A 692 -47.15 37.65 12.10
N ALA A 693 -46.11 38.15 11.43
CA ALA A 693 -44.78 38.31 12.02
C ALA A 693 -44.82 39.20 13.26
N GLY A 694 -45.55 40.31 13.22
CA GLY A 694 -45.78 41.17 14.38
C GLY A 694 -46.45 40.43 15.55
N ILE A 695 -47.45 39.60 15.28
CA ILE A 695 -48.10 38.76 16.32
C ILE A 695 -47.10 37.76 16.91
N ILE A 696 -46.33 37.06 16.06
CA ILE A 696 -45.32 36.08 16.48
C ILE A 696 -44.28 36.73 17.40
N LEU A 697 -43.75 37.89 16.98
CA LEU A 697 -42.73 38.62 17.72
C LEU A 697 -43.27 39.17 19.06
N ALA A 698 -44.53 39.59 19.10
CA ALA A 698 -45.18 40.02 20.33
C ALA A 698 -45.36 38.86 21.33
N GLU A 699 -45.83 37.70 20.85
CA GLU A 699 -45.96 36.49 21.68
C GLU A 699 -44.59 36.00 22.18
N HIS A 700 -43.56 36.06 21.34
CA HIS A 700 -42.18 35.74 21.73
C HIS A 700 -41.67 36.69 22.83
N ALA A 701 -41.85 38.00 22.66
CA ALA A 701 -41.43 38.99 23.66
C ALA A 701 -42.16 38.78 25.00
N GLY A 702 -43.46 38.43 24.97
CA GLY A 702 -44.23 38.06 26.15
C GLY A 702 -43.69 36.79 26.84
N LEU A 703 -43.38 35.76 26.05
CA LEU A 703 -42.81 34.50 26.55
C LEU A 703 -41.44 34.71 27.19
N GLN A 704 -40.56 35.53 26.61
CA GLN A 704 -39.24 35.83 27.17
C GLN A 704 -39.33 36.47 28.56
N LYS A 705 -40.28 37.39 28.78
CA LYS A 705 -40.53 37.98 30.11
C LYS A 705 -40.96 36.91 31.13
N LYS A 706 -41.84 35.98 30.74
CA LYS A 706 -42.27 34.87 31.61
C LYS A 706 -41.12 33.91 31.92
N LEU A 707 -40.27 33.59 30.94
CA LEU A 707 -39.08 32.75 31.12
C LEU A 707 -38.09 33.39 32.10
N GLN A 708 -37.82 34.70 31.97
CA GLN A 708 -36.93 35.41 32.88
C GLN A 708 -37.39 35.34 34.34
N GLN A 709 -38.71 35.36 34.58
CA GLN A 709 -39.29 35.25 35.92
C GLN A 709 -39.26 33.81 36.47
N ALA A 710 -39.41 32.80 35.60
CA ALA A 710 -39.54 31.39 36.01
C ALA A 710 -38.19 30.64 36.05
N SER A 711 -37.15 31.13 35.35
CA SER A 711 -35.88 30.42 35.13
C SER A 711 -35.13 30.03 36.39
N LYS A 712 -35.19 30.85 37.45
CA LYS A 712 -34.56 30.54 38.74
C LYS A 712 -35.24 29.40 39.48
N ALA A 713 -36.56 29.31 39.40
CA ALA A 713 -37.35 28.30 40.10
C ALA A 713 -37.45 26.98 39.33
N PHE A 714 -37.46 27.05 37.99
CA PHE A 714 -37.65 25.89 37.11
C PHE A 714 -36.65 25.92 35.93
N PRO A 715 -35.35 25.69 36.18
CA PRO A 715 -34.32 25.83 35.15
C PRO A 715 -34.51 24.84 33.98
N GLU A 716 -34.80 23.57 34.25
CA GLU A 716 -34.94 22.54 33.21
C GLU A 716 -36.14 22.76 32.27
N PRO A 717 -37.39 22.99 32.75
CA PRO A 717 -38.50 23.34 31.86
C PRO A 717 -38.28 24.64 31.08
N CYS A 718 -37.66 25.64 31.69
CA CYS A 718 -37.35 26.90 31.01
C CYS A 718 -36.34 26.69 29.88
N ARG A 719 -35.31 25.85 30.11
CA ARG A 719 -34.33 25.48 29.09
C ARG A 719 -34.98 24.75 27.91
N ASP A 720 -35.82 23.75 28.17
CA ASP A 720 -36.51 23.02 27.09
C ASP A 720 -37.44 23.95 26.28
N ILE A 721 -38.13 24.89 26.93
CA ILE A 721 -38.93 25.91 26.24
C ILE A 721 -38.04 26.82 25.39
N GLN A 722 -36.92 27.31 25.93
CA GLN A 722 -35.97 28.15 25.20
C GLN A 722 -35.42 27.44 23.98
N GLU A 723 -34.97 26.19 24.13
CA GLU A 723 -34.43 25.38 23.03
C GLU A 723 -35.49 25.10 21.96
N SER A 724 -36.73 24.76 22.34
CA SER A 724 -37.83 24.56 21.37
C SER A 724 -38.19 25.85 20.63
N THR A 725 -38.21 26.97 21.34
CA THR A 725 -38.53 28.29 20.76
C THR A 725 -37.43 28.76 19.81
N ALA A 726 -36.16 28.54 20.16
CA ALA A 726 -35.03 28.86 19.30
C ALA A 726 -35.01 28.03 18.00
N ARG A 727 -35.51 26.79 18.02
CA ARG A 727 -35.68 25.97 16.82
C ARG A 727 -36.84 26.46 15.92
N LEU A 728 -37.90 27.03 16.49
CA LEU A 728 -38.99 27.65 15.73
C LEU A 728 -38.55 29.00 15.14
N LEU A 729 -37.95 29.86 15.96
CA LEU A 729 -37.57 31.22 15.63
C LEU A 729 -36.06 31.30 15.34
N SER A 730 -35.63 30.71 14.23
CA SER A 730 -34.28 30.93 13.69
C SER A 730 -34.09 32.39 13.26
N LYS A 731 -32.85 32.81 12.98
CA LYS A 731 -32.57 34.16 12.44
C LYS A 731 -33.42 34.50 11.21
N ARG A 732 -33.75 33.49 10.39
CA ARG A 732 -34.47 33.63 9.11
C ARG A 732 -35.83 32.92 9.09
N PHE A 733 -36.48 32.81 10.26
CA PHE A 733 -37.70 32.00 10.42
C PHE A 733 -38.87 32.41 9.52
N ILE A 734 -38.96 33.69 9.11
CA ILE A 734 -40.09 34.18 8.32
C ILE A 734 -40.00 33.68 6.87
N GLU A 735 -38.79 33.65 6.29
CA GLU A 735 -38.59 33.17 4.91
C GLU A 735 -38.36 31.65 4.83
N GLN A 736 -37.78 31.05 5.87
CA GLN A 736 -37.46 29.62 5.88
C GLN A 736 -38.66 28.73 6.21
N THR A 737 -39.69 29.28 6.87
CA THR A 737 -40.86 28.52 7.29
C THR A 737 -41.98 28.67 6.26
N PRO A 738 -42.52 27.57 5.68
CA PRO A 738 -43.71 27.64 4.85
C PRO A 738 -44.85 28.36 5.55
N TYR A 739 -45.59 29.20 4.83
CA TYR A 739 -46.58 30.10 5.41
C TYR A 739 -47.65 29.36 6.22
N GLU A 740 -48.08 28.20 5.75
CA GLU A 740 -49.05 27.32 6.40
C GLU A 740 -48.57 26.87 7.79
N ARG A 741 -47.25 26.75 7.98
CA ARG A 741 -46.64 26.42 9.28
C ARG A 741 -46.41 27.66 10.13
N LEU A 742 -45.99 28.76 9.50
CA LEU A 742 -45.74 30.03 10.17
C LEU A 742 -47.00 30.55 10.88
N GLN A 743 -48.19 30.33 10.29
CA GLN A 743 -49.49 30.68 10.89
C GLN A 743 -49.73 30.04 12.27
N HIS A 744 -49.07 28.92 12.58
CA HIS A 744 -49.23 28.23 13.86
C HIS A 744 -48.26 28.72 14.95
N PHE A 745 -47.25 29.53 14.62
CA PHE A 745 -46.24 29.98 15.57
C PHE A 745 -46.83 30.76 16.75
N PRO A 746 -47.79 31.71 16.58
CA PRO A 746 -48.42 32.37 17.72
C PRO A 746 -49.04 31.38 18.71
N ARG A 747 -49.69 30.33 18.19
CA ARG A 747 -50.30 29.28 19.02
C ARG A 747 -49.24 28.48 19.77
N TYR A 748 -48.13 28.10 19.13
CA TYR A 748 -47.04 27.38 19.78
C TYR A 748 -46.36 28.20 20.89
N LEU A 749 -46.11 29.49 20.64
CA LEU A 749 -45.55 30.40 21.64
C LEU A 749 -46.52 30.61 22.81
N LYS A 750 -47.82 30.77 22.53
CA LYS A 750 -48.86 30.85 23.56
C LYS A 750 -48.96 29.56 24.38
N ALA A 751 -48.82 28.39 23.74
CA ALA A 751 -48.79 27.10 24.42
C ALA A 751 -47.60 26.99 25.37
N ALA A 752 -46.41 27.45 24.96
CA ALA A 752 -45.23 27.52 25.82
C ALA A 752 -45.44 28.48 27.00
N GLY A 753 -46.11 29.63 26.77
CA GLY A 753 -46.50 30.55 27.84
C GLY A 753 -47.45 29.92 28.85
N LEU A 754 -48.48 29.19 28.39
CA LEU A 754 -49.42 28.47 29.25
C LEU A 754 -48.76 27.32 30.01
N ARG A 755 -47.77 26.66 29.41
CA ARG A 755 -46.94 25.67 30.11
C ARG A 755 -46.29 26.28 31.34
N LEU A 756 -45.67 27.47 31.21
CA LEU A 756 -45.05 28.17 32.35
C LEU A 756 -46.06 28.56 33.43
N ASP A 757 -47.26 28.97 33.03
CA ASP A 757 -48.32 29.32 33.99
C ASP A 757 -48.78 28.08 34.78
N LYS A 758 -48.98 26.94 34.10
CA LYS A 758 -49.37 25.66 34.72
C LYS A 758 -48.25 24.98 35.50
N LEU A 759 -47.00 25.14 35.06
CA LEU A 759 -45.81 24.62 35.71
C LEU A 759 -45.69 25.12 37.15
N ARG A 760 -46.04 26.38 37.41
CA ARG A 760 -46.05 26.94 38.78
C ARG A 760 -47.07 26.27 39.69
N ALA A 761 -48.18 25.78 39.12
CA ALA A 761 -49.26 25.15 39.86
C ALA A 761 -49.03 23.64 40.08
N ASP A 762 -48.48 22.92 39.10
CA ASP A 762 -48.22 21.47 39.18
C ASP A 762 -46.91 21.07 38.46
N PRO A 763 -45.75 21.23 39.12
CA PRO A 763 -44.46 20.84 38.57
C PRO A 763 -44.35 19.33 38.28
N GLY A 764 -45.03 18.49 39.06
CA GLY A 764 -44.98 17.04 38.93
C GLY A 764 -45.68 16.52 37.67
N ARG A 765 -46.78 17.16 37.26
CA ARG A 765 -47.41 16.89 35.95
C ARG A 765 -46.53 17.32 34.79
N ASP A 766 -45.89 18.48 34.86
CA ASP A 766 -44.99 18.94 33.79
C ASP A 766 -43.84 17.94 33.58
N ALA A 767 -43.18 17.53 34.68
CA ALA A 767 -42.08 16.57 34.64
C ALA A 767 -42.47 15.22 33.99
N ARG A 768 -43.66 14.69 34.30
CA ARG A 768 -44.17 13.45 33.68
C ARG A 768 -44.38 13.59 32.17
N LEU A 769 -45.04 14.66 31.74
CA LEU A 769 -45.29 14.91 30.32
C LEU A 769 -44.00 15.21 29.55
N ALA A 770 -43.04 15.91 30.17
CA ALA A 770 -41.73 16.14 29.60
C ALA A 770 -40.94 14.81 29.41
N ALA A 771 -41.03 13.89 30.38
CA ALA A 771 -40.43 12.56 30.28
C ALA A 771 -41.04 11.71 29.16
N GLU A 772 -42.35 11.83 28.90
CA GLU A 772 -43.00 11.16 27.76
C GLU A 772 -42.59 11.75 26.40
N PHE A 773 -42.33 13.06 26.34
CA PHE A 773 -41.94 13.77 25.12
C PHE A 773 -40.45 13.53 24.74
N ALA A 774 -39.57 13.50 25.74
CA ALA A 774 -38.12 13.51 25.56
C ALA A 774 -37.57 12.42 24.59
N PRO A 775 -38.01 11.15 24.64
CA PRO A 775 -37.51 10.11 23.75
C PRO A 775 -37.79 10.41 22.27
N LEU A 776 -38.97 10.93 21.94
CA LEU A 776 -39.37 11.27 20.57
C LEU A 776 -38.55 12.44 20.03
N CYS A 777 -38.28 13.44 20.88
CA CYS A 777 -37.45 14.58 20.52
C CYS A 777 -35.99 14.17 20.28
N ALA A 778 -35.42 13.35 21.17
CA ALA A 778 -34.04 12.87 21.06
C ALA A 778 -33.84 11.97 19.83
N GLN A 779 -34.86 11.21 19.43
CA GLN A 779 -34.87 10.46 18.18
C GLN A 779 -34.78 11.40 16.97
N TRP A 780 -35.66 12.40 16.89
CA TRP A 780 -35.65 13.39 15.82
C TRP A 780 -34.32 14.16 15.73
N LEU A 781 -33.80 14.64 16.86
CA LEU A 781 -32.53 15.39 16.90
C LEU A 781 -31.35 14.61 16.31
N ARG A 782 -31.28 13.30 16.58
CA ARG A 782 -30.20 12.44 16.08
C ARG A 782 -30.27 12.26 14.56
N GLU A 783 -31.46 12.00 14.01
CA GLU A 783 -31.61 11.82 12.55
C GLU A 783 -31.47 13.14 11.80
N HIS A 784 -32.02 14.23 12.34
CA HIS A 784 -31.83 15.57 11.78
C HIS A 784 -30.34 15.95 11.72
N ALA A 785 -29.56 15.64 12.76
CA ALA A 785 -28.11 15.88 12.76
C ALA A 785 -27.36 15.05 11.70
N LYS A 786 -27.85 13.86 11.33
CA LYS A 786 -27.28 13.07 10.23
C LYS A 786 -27.62 13.70 8.88
N GLN A 787 -28.88 14.09 8.67
CA GLN A 787 -29.33 14.75 7.45
C GLN A 787 -28.55 16.01 7.13
N VAL A 788 -28.34 16.86 8.13
CA VAL A 788 -27.52 18.07 7.99
C VAL A 788 -26.08 17.75 7.56
N LYS A 789 -25.52 16.62 8.02
CA LYS A 789 -24.17 16.18 7.60
C LYS A 789 -24.13 15.56 6.21
N SER A 790 -25.19 14.85 5.80
CA SER A 790 -25.27 14.19 4.50
C SER A 790 -25.83 15.06 3.40
N GLY A 791 -26.40 16.24 3.73
CA GLY A 791 -27.07 17.11 2.76
C GLY A 791 -28.38 16.53 2.22
N SER A 792 -28.95 15.51 2.87
CA SER A 792 -30.20 14.87 2.43
C SER A 792 -31.41 15.44 3.17
N SER A 793 -32.56 15.54 2.48
CA SER A 793 -33.83 16.00 3.05
C SER A 793 -34.87 14.87 3.00
N ASP A 794 -35.52 14.58 4.14
CA ASP A 794 -36.66 13.64 4.19
C ASP A 794 -37.95 14.39 4.58
N PRO A 795 -38.92 14.49 3.65
CA PRO A 795 -40.22 15.10 3.92
C PRO A 795 -40.98 14.46 5.09
N GLN A 796 -40.80 13.16 5.34
CA GLN A 796 -41.45 12.48 6.48
C GLN A 796 -40.82 12.90 7.81
N LEU A 797 -39.50 13.09 7.86
CA LEU A 797 -38.82 13.59 9.06
C LEU A 797 -39.22 15.05 9.35
N GLU A 798 -39.39 15.86 8.32
CA GLU A 798 -39.90 17.23 8.47
C GLU A 798 -41.35 17.23 8.99
N GLN A 799 -42.22 16.40 8.42
CA GLN A 799 -43.59 16.23 8.93
C GLN A 799 -43.60 15.74 10.39
N PHE A 800 -42.68 14.84 10.76
CA PHE A 800 -42.54 14.35 12.13
C PHE A 800 -42.17 15.49 13.08
N ARG A 801 -41.24 16.37 12.70
CA ARG A 801 -40.95 17.60 13.45
C ARG A 801 -42.25 18.32 13.75
N TRP A 802 -43.03 18.68 12.72
CA TRP A 802 -44.21 19.53 12.94
C TRP A 802 -45.22 18.90 13.91
N LEU A 803 -45.35 17.57 13.90
CA LEU A 803 -46.18 16.87 14.87
C LEU A 803 -45.60 16.86 16.30
N LEU A 804 -44.28 16.99 16.50
CA LEU A 804 -43.71 17.22 17.83
C LEU A 804 -44.21 18.54 18.43
N GLU A 805 -44.32 19.61 17.63
CA GLU A 805 -44.87 20.88 18.10
C GLU A 805 -46.36 20.75 18.47
N GLU A 806 -47.13 20.01 17.68
CA GLU A 806 -48.52 19.67 18.02
C GLU A 806 -48.62 18.85 19.31
N LEU A 807 -47.69 17.92 19.55
CA LEU A 807 -47.67 17.12 20.78
C LEU A 807 -47.40 18.01 22.01
N ARG A 808 -46.55 19.04 21.87
CA ARG A 808 -46.31 20.03 22.95
C ARG A 808 -47.59 20.81 23.27
N VAL A 809 -48.36 21.21 22.26
CA VAL A 809 -49.70 21.82 22.47
C VAL A 809 -50.63 20.84 23.19
N GLN A 810 -50.70 19.58 22.73
CA GLN A 810 -51.55 18.55 23.33
C GLN A 810 -51.19 18.23 24.79
N PHE A 811 -49.92 18.32 25.16
CA PHE A 811 -49.45 18.04 26.51
C PHE A 811 -49.68 19.22 27.45
N PHE A 812 -49.28 20.41 27.04
CA PHE A 812 -49.16 21.54 27.96
C PHE A 812 -50.27 22.58 27.82
N ALA A 813 -50.99 22.62 26.69
CA ALA A 813 -51.97 23.64 26.37
C ALA A 813 -53.18 23.10 25.57
N GLN A 814 -53.82 22.05 26.08
CA GLN A 814 -54.97 21.37 25.43
C GLN A 814 -56.11 22.31 25.00
N GLU A 815 -56.33 23.38 25.78
CA GLU A 815 -57.33 24.42 25.49
C GLU A 815 -57.11 25.15 24.15
N LEU A 816 -55.88 25.18 23.63
CA LEU A 816 -55.57 25.83 22.36
C LEU A 816 -55.90 24.96 21.13
N LYS A 817 -56.20 23.67 21.33
CA LYS A 817 -56.46 22.64 20.31
C LYS A 817 -55.30 22.44 19.31
N THR A 818 -55.12 21.20 18.86
CA THR A 818 -54.10 20.83 17.87
C THR A 818 -54.63 20.99 16.44
N SER A 819 -53.74 21.25 15.47
CA SER A 819 -54.12 21.38 14.05
C SER A 819 -54.34 20.02 13.39
N ALA A 820 -53.73 18.99 13.96
CA ALA A 820 -53.86 17.60 13.54
C ALA A 820 -53.91 16.68 14.77
N PRO A 821 -54.64 15.56 14.71
CA PRO A 821 -54.69 14.63 15.84
C PRO A 821 -53.31 14.01 16.09
N VAL A 822 -52.78 14.16 17.31
CA VAL A 822 -51.42 13.72 17.67
C VAL A 822 -51.42 13.02 19.03
N SER A 823 -50.57 12.00 19.16
CA SER A 823 -50.31 11.29 20.41
C SER A 823 -48.94 10.63 20.35
N VAL A 824 -48.38 10.27 21.52
CA VAL A 824 -47.12 9.52 21.61
C VAL A 824 -47.18 8.27 20.74
N LYS A 825 -48.26 7.47 20.86
CA LYS A 825 -48.47 6.25 20.06
C LYS A 825 -48.47 6.51 18.56
N ARG A 826 -49.08 7.61 18.10
CA ARG A 826 -49.14 7.96 16.68
C ARG A 826 -47.76 8.37 16.16
N LEU A 827 -47.03 9.17 16.93
CA LEU A 827 -45.67 9.58 16.58
C LEU A 827 -44.71 8.39 16.60
N SER A 828 -44.73 7.52 17.61
CA SER A 828 -43.91 6.31 17.62
C SER A 828 -44.16 5.43 16.40
N LYS A 829 -45.41 5.28 15.94
CA LYS A 829 -45.74 4.53 14.72
C LYS A 829 -45.21 5.21 13.46
N MET A 830 -45.31 6.53 13.37
CA MET A 830 -44.74 7.30 12.26
C MET A 830 -43.21 7.20 12.24
N TRP A 831 -42.57 7.26 13.41
CA TRP A 831 -41.12 7.10 13.55
C TRP A 831 -40.64 5.74 13.06
N GLN A 832 -41.37 4.66 13.39
CA GLN A 832 -41.11 3.32 12.84
C GLN A 832 -41.25 3.24 11.31
N THR A 833 -42.00 4.17 10.70
CA THR A 833 -42.13 4.24 9.24
C THR A 833 -40.96 5.02 8.63
N ILE A 834 -40.47 6.06 9.30
CA ILE A 834 -39.29 6.84 8.87
C ILE A 834 -38.00 6.00 8.95
N GLN A 835 -37.94 5.04 9.88
CA GLN A 835 -36.80 4.11 9.99
C GLN A 835 -36.81 2.96 8.97
N ARG A 836 -37.90 2.81 8.21
CA ARG A 836 -38.05 1.83 7.13
C ARG A 836 -37.75 2.49 5.81
#